data_AF-A0A3M8QA58-F1
#
_entry.id   AF-A0A3M8QA58-F1
#
_cell.length_a   1.000
_cell.length_b   1.000
_cell.length_c   1.000
_cell.angle_alpha   90.00
_cell.angle_beta   90.00
_cell.angle_gamma   90.00
#
_symmetry.space_group_name_H-M   'P 1'
#
loop_
_entity.id
_entity.type
_entity.pdbx_description
1 polymer ?
#
loop_
_entity_poly.entity_id
_entity_poly.type
_entity_poly.pdbx_seq_one_letter_code
_entity_poly.pdbx_strand_id
1 'polypeptide(L)'
;MAIFPTFESVLLQIANVLRTSGDMNSKSKSKFKNVDMSMDNLNDTWEKVLGDIADALEFDQKSKHDLINNIFYDYQSHKAIELGVFTSRASQRKVVWHYLARFLVPTLARHSVFWQVESRLDVGMPEGRFWYLPAVDCPIRPTQLLLPIQQVLNWLIDLIGDSPTSIANTIVKGMRAFDSTDVVLKNLYNWKTAKSTPEISSIINTFPDEVEIHFQGSFKLDDKSPEYEQALAFVYAKGLPASALQHEIAISEEMLERILCKKCSIEEQDIFVRKIALRYQAPSIRTVRLRLLLARATQEGYEKLVKFLTPNVDKQCLDLNTNKALQLIQLYNDVYNRTYDAHLMKRGAGEAEENKYFTEQLPTYLRYDLLRYVCYDTNQPIEITTHKLNNIFRQDDDGDLENIIPTTNGDRQRMMSAVVEELKSSEGYHAQLAELLDALKRNKAPFRNIQAIDDFDMIYGALEHGETNHRVRALLFDRLKELEANPDQSMKRIIAELEEHLLVKTFTASTEEKVSILLAEAKASEVLEYSKARILQLEGLHLLGQNKFLEAEKGFNLAIDECKKYSFGKLRGSLAKDAFSLAVANQKLIPNNHEKYYRDMYYWGGINSELYSLDKVNIHDVSRDLHEYFWATLYKCYPDYEPKFASCRTEFEKFSKNIASCIKAQKPISTILSKYSGLKNKQLKYPQADSIVLLIMKISYDMSSKLRSFSQALPVEAMNELNRANDGLIGAVREIIQEWPEIVDVSDFKQQTPLMIAAHNQDYKTVELLLNAKANPNLRDLKGRTALHSAAASRCLLSAKLLLEHGIDETILTIEGATPLHTATRMGELSIVKLLIEKCPELLQVSDLKGITPSELAATIAEDRVHYELLRRYLESEKRTVVSHEVYKQVAAYYLSVH
;
A
#
# COMPACT_ATOMS: atom_id res chain seq x y z
N MET A 1 -4.87 13.26 -20.15
CA MET A 1 -4.32 12.63 -18.94
C MET A 1 -5.38 11.72 -18.37
N ALA A 2 -5.12 10.42 -18.39
CA ALA A 2 -6.00 9.40 -17.88
C ALA A 2 -5.18 8.52 -16.96
N ILE A 3 -5.34 8.71 -15.65
CA ILE A 3 -4.61 7.96 -14.63
C ILE A 3 -5.60 7.10 -13.87
N PHE A 4 -5.18 5.87 -13.58
CA PHE A 4 -5.86 5.04 -12.60
C PHE A 4 -5.91 5.81 -11.27
N PRO A 5 -7.10 5.98 -10.64
CA PRO A 5 -7.20 6.77 -9.41
C PRO A 5 -6.25 6.21 -8.35
N THR A 6 -5.48 7.06 -7.68
CA THR A 6 -4.75 6.65 -6.47
C THR A 6 -5.74 6.47 -5.33
N PHE A 7 -5.44 5.60 -4.37
CA PHE A 7 -6.29 5.40 -3.21
C PHE A 7 -6.47 6.70 -2.40
N GLU A 8 -5.39 7.49 -2.25
CA GLU A 8 -5.41 8.81 -1.60
C GLU A 8 -6.37 9.78 -2.29
N SER A 9 -6.51 9.69 -3.62
CA SER A 9 -7.46 10.50 -4.36
C SER A 9 -8.90 10.14 -4.04
N VAL A 10 -9.18 8.84 -3.85
CA VAL A 10 -10.50 8.33 -3.46
C VAL A 10 -10.83 8.76 -2.03
N LEU A 11 -9.90 8.61 -1.08
CA LEU A 11 -10.09 9.08 0.29
C LEU A 11 -10.35 10.57 0.38
N LEU A 12 -9.62 11.39 -0.40
CA LEU A 12 -9.91 12.83 -0.45
C LEU A 12 -11.31 13.13 -0.98
N GLN A 13 -11.83 12.36 -1.94
CA GLN A 13 -13.21 12.55 -2.40
C GLN A 13 -14.21 12.26 -1.28
N ILE A 14 -14.00 11.19 -0.52
CA ILE A 14 -14.84 10.84 0.64
C ILE A 14 -14.77 11.95 1.70
N ALA A 15 -13.57 12.37 2.09
CA ALA A 15 -13.36 13.46 3.05
C ALA A 15 -13.96 14.79 2.59
N ASN A 16 -13.86 15.13 1.31
CA ASN A 16 -14.45 16.35 0.75
C ASN A 16 -15.99 16.35 0.85
N VAL A 17 -16.61 15.20 0.61
CA VAL A 17 -18.07 15.04 0.67
C VAL A 17 -18.57 15.14 2.12
N LEU A 18 -17.79 14.62 3.08
CA LEU A 18 -18.05 14.74 4.53
C LEU A 18 -17.61 16.10 5.12
N ARG A 19 -17.03 17.00 4.32
CA ARG A 19 -16.51 18.31 4.73
C ARG A 19 -15.41 18.25 5.80
N THR A 20 -14.70 17.14 5.91
CA THR A 20 -13.61 16.94 6.87
C THR A 20 -12.26 17.41 6.35
N SER A 21 -12.10 17.54 5.04
CA SER A 21 -10.84 17.97 4.43
C SER A 21 -10.52 19.47 4.59
N GLY A 22 -11.29 20.23 5.38
CA GLY A 22 -11.20 21.69 5.51
C GLY A 22 -9.84 22.17 6.04
N ASP A 23 -9.23 21.39 6.94
CA ASP A 23 -7.95 21.73 7.58
C ASP A 23 -6.74 21.64 6.63
N MET A 24 -6.87 20.89 5.53
CA MET A 24 -5.80 20.75 4.54
C MET A 24 -5.86 21.89 3.52
N ASN A 25 -4.76 22.64 3.37
CA ASN A 25 -4.63 23.60 2.28
C ASN A 25 -4.56 22.89 0.91
N SER A 26 -4.79 23.63 -0.18
CA SER A 26 -4.84 23.10 -1.55
C SER A 26 -3.54 22.39 -1.97
N LYS A 27 -2.39 22.89 -1.53
CA LYS A 27 -1.07 22.30 -1.81
C LYS A 27 -0.90 20.95 -1.12
N SER A 28 -1.28 20.85 0.15
CA SER A 28 -1.23 19.59 0.91
C SER A 28 -2.18 18.56 0.31
N LYS A 29 -3.40 18.96 -0.10
CA LYS A 29 -4.34 18.06 -0.81
C LYS A 29 -3.75 17.51 -2.11
N SER A 30 -3.12 18.38 -2.91
CA SER A 30 -2.49 17.95 -4.16
C SER A 30 -1.32 16.99 -3.91
N LYS A 31 -0.51 17.23 -2.88
CA LYS A 31 0.61 16.34 -2.55
C LYS A 31 0.12 14.99 -2.02
N PHE A 32 -0.87 14.97 -1.14
CA PHE A 32 -1.46 13.73 -0.63
C PHE A 32 -2.07 12.90 -1.76
N LYS A 33 -2.90 13.53 -2.62
CA LYS A 33 -3.51 12.90 -3.79
C LYS A 33 -2.48 12.16 -4.66
N ASN A 34 -1.33 12.77 -4.90
CA ASN A 34 -0.31 12.26 -5.81
C ASN A 34 0.81 11.48 -5.11
N VAL A 35 0.69 11.27 -3.78
CA VAL A 35 1.72 10.65 -2.94
C VAL A 35 3.07 11.39 -3.07
N ASP A 36 3.03 12.71 -3.10
CA ASP A 36 4.18 13.62 -3.25
C ASP A 36 4.54 14.33 -1.92
N MET A 37 4.47 13.56 -0.82
CA MET A 37 4.85 13.96 0.54
C MET A 37 6.03 13.10 1.03
N SER A 38 6.70 13.49 2.13
CA SER A 38 7.61 12.52 2.78
C SER A 38 6.80 11.34 3.33
N MET A 39 7.43 10.18 3.48
CA MET A 39 6.77 8.95 3.95
C MET A 39 6.08 9.17 5.30
N ASP A 40 6.76 9.81 6.25
CA ASP A 40 6.19 10.10 7.58
C ASP A 40 4.97 11.02 7.49
N ASN A 41 5.10 12.13 6.77
CA ASN A 41 3.98 13.08 6.59
C ASN A 41 2.80 12.44 5.85
N LEU A 42 3.05 11.50 4.95
CA LEU A 42 2.01 10.78 4.24
C LEU A 42 1.24 9.87 5.21
N ASN A 43 1.93 9.10 6.05
CA ASN A 43 1.34 8.26 7.08
C ASN A 43 0.51 9.09 8.08
N ASP A 44 1.07 10.19 8.59
CA ASP A 44 0.35 11.11 9.49
C ASP A 44 -0.91 11.68 8.82
N THR A 45 -0.82 12.00 7.53
CA THR A 45 -1.98 12.52 6.77
C THR A 45 -3.04 11.43 6.56
N TRP A 46 -2.62 10.18 6.32
CA TRP A 46 -3.52 9.03 6.24
C TRP A 46 -4.27 8.82 7.57
N GLU A 47 -3.55 8.77 8.69
CA GLU A 47 -4.15 8.65 10.02
C GLU A 47 -5.12 9.79 10.31
N LYS A 48 -4.73 11.03 10.00
CA LYS A 48 -5.60 12.20 10.16
C LYS A 48 -6.87 12.08 9.30
N VAL A 49 -6.74 11.84 7.99
CA VAL A 49 -7.89 11.79 7.07
C VAL A 49 -8.87 10.67 7.45
N LEU A 50 -8.36 9.49 7.80
CA LEU A 50 -9.19 8.37 8.27
C LEU A 50 -9.84 8.68 9.63
N GLY A 51 -9.09 9.30 10.52
CA GLY A 51 -9.59 9.81 11.80
C GLY A 51 -10.75 10.77 11.62
N ASP A 52 -10.56 11.81 10.81
CA ASP A 52 -11.56 12.83 10.56
C ASP A 52 -12.82 12.24 9.89
N ILE A 53 -12.67 11.27 8.97
CA ILE A 53 -13.79 10.55 8.35
C ILE A 53 -14.57 9.74 9.40
N ALA A 54 -13.88 8.99 10.26
CA ALA A 54 -14.51 8.19 11.30
C ALA A 54 -15.24 9.07 12.33
N ASP A 55 -14.64 10.20 12.71
CA ASP A 55 -15.20 11.14 13.67
C ASP A 55 -16.42 11.86 13.07
N ALA A 56 -16.39 12.23 11.78
CA ALA A 56 -17.54 12.81 11.08
C ALA A 56 -18.71 11.84 10.90
N LEU A 57 -18.45 10.52 10.93
CA LEU A 57 -19.47 9.48 10.94
C LEU A 57 -19.84 9.03 12.36
N GLU A 58 -19.33 9.71 13.40
CA GLU A 58 -19.57 9.37 14.81
C GLU A 58 -19.28 7.89 15.13
N PHE A 59 -18.23 7.30 14.55
CA PHE A 59 -17.85 5.91 14.83
C PHE A 59 -17.27 5.79 16.24
N ASP A 60 -17.61 4.71 16.95
CA ASP A 60 -16.92 4.37 18.20
C ASP A 60 -15.51 3.81 17.92
N GLN A 61 -14.72 3.63 18.97
CA GLN A 61 -13.32 3.19 18.84
C GLN A 61 -13.18 1.82 18.17
N LYS A 62 -14.14 0.90 18.40
CA LYS A 62 -14.12 -0.42 17.77
C LYS A 62 -14.41 -0.29 16.27
N SER A 63 -15.48 0.41 15.91
CA SER A 63 -15.82 0.66 14.51
C SER A 63 -14.73 1.43 13.76
N LYS A 64 -14.03 2.36 14.44
CA LYS A 64 -12.88 3.09 13.88
C LYS A 64 -11.71 2.14 13.58
N HIS A 65 -11.40 1.24 14.51
CA HIS A 65 -10.36 0.23 14.29
C HIS A 65 -10.71 -0.73 13.15
N ASP A 66 -11.95 -1.23 13.11
CA ASP A 66 -12.44 -2.12 12.05
C ASP A 66 -12.41 -1.43 10.68
N LEU A 67 -12.79 -0.14 10.60
CA LEU A 67 -12.71 0.67 9.39
C LEU A 67 -11.27 0.77 8.86
N ILE A 68 -10.32 1.13 9.74
CA ILE A 68 -8.91 1.32 9.37
C ILE A 68 -8.31 -0.01 8.86
N ASN A 69 -8.57 -1.13 9.55
CA ASN A 69 -8.08 -2.44 9.13
C ASN A 69 -8.60 -2.83 7.74
N ASN A 70 -9.89 -2.68 7.48
CA ASN A 70 -10.49 -3.01 6.19
C ASN A 70 -9.94 -2.13 5.05
N ILE A 71 -9.76 -0.83 5.32
CA ILE A 71 -9.16 0.11 4.36
C ILE A 71 -7.73 -0.28 3.99
N PHE A 72 -6.96 -0.81 4.94
CA PHE A 72 -5.59 -1.26 4.65
C PHE A 72 -5.57 -2.46 3.68
N TYR A 73 -6.46 -3.44 3.87
CA TYR A 73 -6.61 -4.55 2.91
C TYR A 73 -7.03 -4.05 1.52
N ASP A 74 -8.00 -3.12 1.47
CA ASP A 74 -8.46 -2.52 0.22
C ASP A 74 -7.35 -1.75 -0.50
N TYR A 75 -6.52 -1.06 0.28
CA TYR A 75 -5.37 -0.33 -0.24
C TYR A 75 -4.36 -1.28 -0.90
N GLN A 76 -4.02 -2.41 -0.28
CA GLN A 76 -3.07 -3.36 -0.86
C GLN A 76 -3.56 -3.93 -2.18
N SER A 77 -4.82 -4.34 -2.23
CA SER A 77 -5.41 -4.88 -3.45
C SER A 77 -5.59 -3.84 -4.54
N HIS A 78 -5.99 -2.62 -4.17
CA HIS A 78 -6.03 -1.48 -5.08
C HIS A 78 -4.66 -1.26 -5.71
N LYS A 79 -3.62 -1.25 -4.87
CA LYS A 79 -2.25 -0.99 -5.33
C LYS A 79 -1.76 -2.09 -6.26
N ALA A 80 -2.08 -3.35 -5.96
CA ALA A 80 -1.74 -4.46 -6.84
C ALA A 80 -2.38 -4.33 -8.24
N ILE A 81 -3.63 -3.87 -8.32
CA ILE A 81 -4.30 -3.58 -9.60
C ILE A 81 -3.67 -2.37 -10.29
N GLU A 82 -3.44 -1.26 -9.56
CA GLU A 82 -2.81 -0.05 -10.10
C GLU A 82 -1.46 -0.39 -10.76
N LEU A 83 -0.65 -1.24 -10.11
CA LEU A 83 0.65 -1.68 -10.60
C LEU A 83 0.58 -2.57 -11.86
N GLY A 84 -0.57 -3.17 -12.15
CA GLY A 84 -0.78 -4.01 -13.34
C GLY A 84 -1.47 -3.30 -14.50
N VAL A 85 -1.91 -2.05 -14.32
CA VAL A 85 -2.74 -1.33 -15.30
C VAL A 85 -1.94 -0.33 -16.14
N PHE A 86 -2.21 -0.35 -17.44
CA PHE A 86 -1.76 0.60 -18.45
C PHE A 86 -2.97 1.29 -19.06
N THR A 87 -3.08 2.61 -18.89
CA THR A 87 -4.27 3.35 -19.33
C THR A 87 -4.29 3.65 -20.82
N SER A 88 -3.14 3.59 -21.50
CA SER A 88 -3.02 3.80 -22.94
C SER A 88 -3.84 5.03 -23.40
N ARG A 89 -4.77 4.84 -24.34
CA ARG A 89 -5.58 5.91 -24.97
C ARG A 89 -6.91 6.16 -24.28
N ALA A 90 -7.26 5.40 -23.25
CA ALA A 90 -8.55 5.52 -22.59
C ALA A 90 -8.75 6.90 -21.95
N SER A 91 -9.96 7.45 -22.03
CA SER A 91 -10.33 8.64 -21.27
C SER A 91 -10.31 8.39 -19.77
N GLN A 92 -10.10 9.45 -18.98
CA GLN A 92 -10.25 9.38 -17.51
C GLN A 92 -11.64 8.85 -17.12
N ARG A 93 -12.67 9.15 -17.92
CA ARG A 93 -14.04 8.69 -17.72
C ARG A 93 -14.15 7.16 -17.84
N LYS A 94 -13.58 6.58 -18.91
CA LYS A 94 -13.50 5.12 -19.11
C LYS A 94 -12.69 4.45 -18.00
N VAL A 95 -11.52 5.01 -17.65
CA VAL A 95 -10.68 4.47 -16.55
C VAL A 95 -11.43 4.41 -15.23
N VAL A 96 -12.09 5.51 -14.83
CA VAL A 96 -12.86 5.56 -13.57
C VAL A 96 -14.07 4.62 -13.64
N TRP A 97 -14.78 4.55 -14.77
CA TRP A 97 -15.92 3.65 -14.94
C TRP A 97 -15.54 2.19 -14.66
N HIS A 98 -14.49 1.69 -15.31
CA HIS A 98 -14.06 0.31 -15.15
C HIS A 98 -13.41 0.05 -13.78
N TYR A 99 -12.70 1.03 -13.21
CA TYR A 99 -12.21 0.96 -11.82
C TYR A 99 -13.35 0.80 -10.80
N LEU A 100 -14.40 1.62 -10.93
CA LEU A 100 -15.57 1.53 -10.05
C LEU A 100 -16.27 0.18 -10.19
N ALA A 101 -16.55 -0.25 -11.43
CA ALA A 101 -17.32 -1.45 -11.70
C ALA A 101 -16.60 -2.76 -11.34
N ARG A 102 -15.28 -2.85 -11.53
CA ARG A 102 -14.52 -4.10 -11.35
C ARG A 102 -13.79 -4.22 -10.02
N PHE A 103 -13.64 -3.12 -9.30
CA PHE A 103 -12.92 -3.11 -8.03
C PHE A 103 -13.67 -2.39 -6.93
N LEU A 104 -13.81 -1.06 -7.00
CA LEU A 104 -14.22 -0.29 -5.82
C LEU A 104 -15.63 -0.66 -5.34
N VAL A 105 -16.62 -0.71 -6.25
CA VAL A 105 -18.01 -0.98 -5.88
C VAL A 105 -18.22 -2.41 -5.36
N PRO A 106 -17.72 -3.46 -6.03
CA PRO A 106 -17.78 -4.82 -5.48
C PRO A 106 -17.13 -4.97 -4.10
N THR A 107 -15.94 -4.39 -3.91
CA THR A 107 -15.21 -4.44 -2.63
C THR A 107 -15.99 -3.74 -1.52
N LEU A 108 -16.48 -2.52 -1.77
CA LEU A 108 -17.31 -1.78 -0.82
C LEU A 108 -18.60 -2.54 -0.46
N ALA A 109 -19.26 -3.16 -1.44
CA ALA A 109 -20.47 -3.94 -1.21
C ALA A 109 -20.23 -5.13 -0.28
N ARG A 110 -19.12 -5.86 -0.47
CA ARG A 110 -18.73 -6.98 0.41
C ARG A 110 -18.41 -6.51 1.82
N HIS A 111 -17.59 -5.47 1.96
CA HIS A 111 -17.22 -4.93 3.27
C HIS A 111 -18.41 -4.39 4.06
N SER A 112 -19.37 -3.79 3.36
CA SER A 112 -20.58 -3.26 3.99
C SER A 112 -21.44 -4.36 4.64
N VAL A 113 -21.38 -5.60 4.16
CA VAL A 113 -22.08 -6.73 4.80
C VAL A 113 -21.53 -7.00 6.19
N PHE A 114 -20.20 -7.06 6.35
CA PHE A 114 -19.58 -7.35 7.64
C PHE A 114 -19.78 -6.20 8.64
N TRP A 115 -19.78 -4.96 8.15
CA TRP A 115 -20.22 -3.80 8.92
C TRP A 115 -21.65 -3.95 9.45
N GLN A 116 -22.58 -4.49 8.67
CA GLN A 116 -23.95 -4.70 9.13
C GLN A 116 -24.10 -5.91 10.07
N VAL A 117 -23.44 -7.04 9.77
CA VAL A 117 -23.61 -8.29 10.52
C VAL A 117 -22.84 -8.30 11.84
N GLU A 118 -21.58 -7.88 11.82
CA GLU A 118 -20.66 -8.03 12.95
C GLU A 118 -20.66 -6.79 13.86
N SER A 119 -20.76 -5.59 13.28
CA SER A 119 -20.69 -4.33 14.04
C SER A 119 -22.05 -3.68 14.32
N ARG A 120 -23.13 -4.12 13.63
CA ARG A 120 -24.50 -3.58 13.75
C ARG A 120 -24.54 -2.04 13.71
N LEU A 121 -23.80 -1.46 12.78
CA LEU A 121 -23.65 -0.01 12.60
C LEU A 121 -24.99 0.75 12.53
N ASP A 122 -26.07 0.10 12.08
CA ASP A 122 -27.40 0.69 11.99
C ASP A 122 -28.49 -0.30 12.44
N VAL A 123 -28.88 -0.22 13.72
CA VAL A 123 -29.95 -1.03 14.32
C VAL A 123 -31.32 -0.49 13.90
N GLY A 124 -32.17 -1.35 13.33
CA GLY A 124 -33.51 -0.98 12.83
C GLY A 124 -33.55 -0.60 11.35
N MET A 125 -32.65 -1.16 10.56
CA MET A 125 -32.59 -1.01 9.10
C MET A 125 -33.56 -1.98 8.40
N PRO A 126 -34.23 -1.58 7.30
CA PRO A 126 -34.88 -2.52 6.40
C PRO A 126 -33.84 -3.35 5.65
N GLU A 127 -33.89 -4.66 5.81
CA GLU A 127 -32.98 -5.63 5.15
C GLU A 127 -33.17 -5.73 3.62
N GLY A 128 -34.07 -4.93 3.01
CA GLY A 128 -34.40 -4.97 1.58
C GLY A 128 -34.11 -3.72 0.75
N ARG A 129 -34.00 -2.51 1.36
CA ARG A 129 -33.78 -1.24 0.65
C ARG A 129 -32.71 -0.41 1.36
N PHE A 130 -31.60 -0.11 0.67
CA PHE A 130 -30.53 0.74 1.22
C PHE A 130 -30.93 2.21 1.20
N TRP A 131 -31.26 2.76 2.37
CA TRP A 131 -31.66 4.16 2.52
C TRP A 131 -30.57 5.16 2.11
N TYR A 132 -29.30 4.73 2.10
CA TYR A 132 -28.16 5.57 1.70
C TYR A 132 -27.87 5.51 0.19
N LEU A 133 -28.56 4.65 -0.59
CA LEU A 133 -28.39 4.57 -2.05
C LEU A 133 -29.66 5.06 -2.76
N PRO A 134 -29.54 5.68 -3.97
CA PRO A 134 -30.69 5.95 -4.80
C PRO A 134 -31.51 4.68 -5.08
N ALA A 135 -32.82 4.77 -4.92
CA ALA A 135 -33.73 3.65 -5.14
C ALA A 135 -35.01 4.11 -5.85
N VAL A 136 -35.64 3.22 -6.62
CA VAL A 136 -36.96 3.51 -7.21
C VAL A 136 -38.05 3.41 -6.15
N ASP A 137 -39.10 4.21 -6.30
CA ASP A 137 -40.26 4.20 -5.41
C ASP A 137 -40.99 2.85 -5.41
N CYS A 138 -41.23 2.29 -6.61
CA CYS A 138 -41.82 0.98 -6.82
C CYS A 138 -40.98 0.16 -7.80
N PRO A 139 -40.62 -1.09 -7.48
CA PRO A 139 -39.83 -1.94 -8.38
C PRO A 139 -40.63 -2.44 -9.61
N ILE A 140 -41.96 -2.52 -9.51
CA ILE A 140 -42.83 -3.04 -10.59
C ILE A 140 -43.10 -1.96 -11.64
N ARG A 141 -43.37 -0.73 -11.20
CA ARG A 141 -43.61 0.44 -12.06
C ARG A 141 -42.90 1.65 -11.46
N PRO A 142 -41.59 1.80 -11.73
CA PRO A 142 -40.85 2.93 -11.20
C PRO A 142 -41.40 4.24 -11.79
N THR A 143 -41.79 5.17 -10.94
CA THR A 143 -42.28 6.49 -11.36
C THR A 143 -41.34 7.62 -10.97
N GLN A 144 -40.53 7.41 -9.93
CA GLN A 144 -39.56 8.40 -9.45
C GLN A 144 -38.34 7.72 -8.81
N LEU A 145 -37.20 8.40 -8.89
CA LEU A 145 -35.98 8.02 -8.18
C LEU A 145 -35.95 8.72 -6.82
N LEU A 146 -35.99 7.94 -5.75
CA LEU A 146 -35.85 8.41 -4.38
C LEU A 146 -34.37 8.53 -4.04
N LEU A 147 -33.89 9.77 -3.88
CA LEU A 147 -32.51 10.02 -3.46
C LEU A 147 -32.32 9.75 -1.96
N PRO A 148 -31.09 9.42 -1.51
CA PRO A 148 -30.82 9.01 -0.14
C PRO A 148 -31.40 9.92 0.95
N ILE A 149 -31.23 11.25 0.82
CA ILE A 149 -31.76 12.19 1.82
C ILE A 149 -33.28 12.12 1.88
N GLN A 150 -33.95 12.05 0.73
CA GLN A 150 -35.41 11.95 0.69
C GLN A 150 -35.91 10.70 1.42
N GLN A 151 -35.19 9.58 1.29
CA GLN A 151 -35.52 8.34 1.98
C GLN A 151 -35.38 8.47 3.50
N VAL A 152 -34.27 9.03 3.98
CA VAL A 152 -34.05 9.24 5.43
C VAL A 152 -35.06 10.23 6.02
N LEU A 153 -35.37 11.32 5.32
CA LEU A 153 -36.39 12.28 5.77
C LEU A 153 -37.77 11.64 5.84
N ASN A 154 -38.16 10.84 4.84
CA ASN A 154 -39.45 10.14 4.85
C ASN A 154 -39.54 9.14 6.02
N TRP A 155 -38.48 8.39 6.27
CA TRP A 155 -38.40 7.48 7.41
C TRP A 155 -38.55 8.20 8.75
N LEU A 156 -37.83 9.31 8.95
CA LEU A 156 -37.86 10.03 10.21
C LEU A 156 -39.22 10.69 10.48
N ILE A 157 -39.83 11.27 9.45
CA ILE A 157 -41.18 11.86 9.54
C ILE A 157 -42.22 10.78 9.89
N ASP A 158 -42.14 9.60 9.25
CA ASP A 158 -43.05 8.48 9.54
C ASP A 158 -42.91 7.95 10.98
N LEU A 159 -41.70 7.94 11.54
CA LEU A 159 -41.47 7.53 12.93
C LEU A 159 -41.94 8.58 13.95
N ILE A 160 -41.84 9.88 13.65
CA ILE A 160 -42.36 10.93 14.52
C ILE A 160 -43.90 10.85 14.57
N GLY A 161 -44.55 10.56 13.43
CA GLY A 161 -45.98 10.21 13.37
C GLY A 161 -46.93 11.35 13.02
N ASP A 162 -46.44 12.46 12.47
CA ASP A 162 -47.26 13.66 12.19
C ASP A 162 -47.56 13.88 10.71
N SER A 163 -48.78 14.35 10.40
CA SER A 163 -49.21 14.61 9.01
C SER A 163 -48.83 16.02 8.53
N PRO A 164 -48.55 16.23 7.22
CA PRO A 164 -48.24 17.56 6.67
C PRO A 164 -49.31 18.61 6.98
N THR A 165 -50.58 18.18 7.10
CA THR A 165 -51.75 19.02 7.38
C THR A 165 -51.80 19.53 8.82
N SER A 166 -51.25 18.76 9.78
CA SER A 166 -51.16 19.12 11.20
C SER A 166 -50.28 20.37 11.39
N ILE A 167 -49.10 20.36 10.77
CA ILE A 167 -48.09 21.44 10.89
C ILE A 167 -48.50 22.70 10.13
N ALA A 168 -49.12 22.59 8.95
CA ALA A 168 -49.65 23.74 8.22
C ALA A 168 -50.69 24.52 9.06
N ASN A 169 -51.52 23.82 9.83
CA ASN A 169 -52.47 24.42 10.76
C ASN A 169 -51.79 25.08 11.98
N THR A 170 -50.66 24.54 12.44
CA THR A 170 -49.85 25.11 13.54
C THR A 170 -49.09 26.36 13.12
N ILE A 171 -48.54 26.39 11.89
CA ILE A 171 -47.85 27.55 11.30
C ILE A 171 -48.80 28.74 11.10
N VAL A 172 -50.03 28.47 10.64
CA VAL A 172 -51.06 29.51 10.42
C VAL A 172 -51.56 30.14 11.75
N LYS A 173 -51.48 29.42 12.87
CA LYS A 173 -51.98 29.87 14.17
C LYS A 173 -51.03 30.78 14.96
N GLY A 174 -49.83 31.07 14.48
CA GLY A 174 -48.94 32.06 15.10
C GLY A 174 -48.57 31.79 16.57
N MET A 175 -48.68 30.54 17.03
CA MET A 175 -48.28 30.16 18.38
C MET A 175 -46.76 29.89 18.40
N ARG A 176 -46.05 30.55 19.32
CA ARG A 176 -44.64 30.27 19.61
C ARG A 176 -44.53 28.83 20.14
N ALA A 177 -44.17 27.89 19.27
CA ALA A 177 -43.87 26.52 19.65
C ALA A 177 -42.57 26.52 20.47
N PHE A 178 -42.68 26.17 21.75
CA PHE A 178 -41.55 25.97 22.68
C PHE A 178 -41.18 24.49 22.82
N ASP A 179 -41.70 23.62 21.95
CA ASP A 179 -41.44 22.19 21.97
C ASP A 179 -40.34 21.82 20.95
N SER A 180 -39.33 21.06 21.38
CA SER A 180 -38.16 20.70 20.56
C SER A 180 -38.54 19.93 19.28
N THR A 181 -39.61 19.13 19.35
CA THR A 181 -40.08 18.29 18.24
C THR A 181 -40.66 19.12 17.07
N ASP A 182 -41.34 20.23 17.34
CA ASP A 182 -41.94 21.09 16.29
C ASP A 182 -40.87 21.80 15.44
N VAL A 183 -39.77 22.23 16.09
CA VAL A 183 -38.63 22.86 15.40
C VAL A 183 -37.92 21.85 14.50
N VAL A 184 -37.73 20.62 14.99
CA VAL A 184 -37.17 19.51 14.21
C VAL A 184 -38.03 19.23 12.98
N LEU A 185 -39.35 19.06 13.15
CA LEU A 185 -40.28 18.79 12.05
C LEU A 185 -40.23 19.90 11.00
N LYS A 186 -40.24 21.18 11.42
CA LYS A 186 -40.10 22.32 10.49
C LYS A 186 -38.84 22.21 9.64
N ASN A 187 -37.69 21.89 10.24
CA ASN A 187 -36.44 21.73 9.51
C ASN A 187 -36.49 20.54 8.54
N LEU A 188 -37.08 19.41 8.95
CA LEU A 188 -37.24 18.23 8.09
C LEU A 188 -38.09 18.51 6.84
N TYR A 189 -39.22 19.22 6.97
CA TYR A 189 -40.05 19.60 5.82
C TYR A 189 -39.37 20.64 4.92
N ASN A 190 -38.61 21.58 5.52
CA ASN A 190 -37.80 22.52 4.75
C ASN A 190 -36.75 21.78 3.92
N TRP A 191 -36.03 20.81 4.49
CA TRP A 191 -35.05 20.02 3.75
C TRP A 191 -35.70 19.13 2.69
N LYS A 192 -36.90 18.59 2.95
CA LYS A 192 -37.65 17.77 1.99
C LYS A 192 -38.08 18.55 0.75
N THR A 193 -38.31 19.86 0.88
CA THR A 193 -38.71 20.75 -0.23
C THR A 193 -37.53 21.51 -0.84
N ALA A 194 -36.35 21.46 -0.21
CA ALA A 194 -35.15 22.13 -0.68
C ALA A 194 -34.58 21.48 -1.96
N LYS A 195 -33.93 22.30 -2.79
CA LYS A 195 -33.24 21.84 -4.02
C LYS A 195 -31.84 21.26 -3.75
N SER A 196 -31.25 21.60 -2.61
CA SER A 196 -29.90 21.19 -2.20
C SER A 196 -29.96 20.28 -0.98
N THR A 197 -28.94 19.45 -0.81
CA THR A 197 -28.78 18.65 0.42
C THR A 197 -28.55 19.56 1.63
N PRO A 198 -29.01 19.15 2.84
CA PRO A 198 -28.83 19.95 4.05
C PRO A 198 -27.35 20.16 4.39
N GLU A 199 -27.03 21.30 5.01
CA GLU A 199 -25.68 21.55 5.53
C GLU A 199 -25.41 20.69 6.77
N ILE A 200 -24.15 20.27 6.95
CA ILE A 200 -23.74 19.43 8.09
C ILE A 200 -23.99 20.15 9.42
N SER A 201 -23.64 21.44 9.50
CA SER A 201 -23.95 22.31 10.64
C SER A 201 -25.45 22.35 10.94
N SER A 202 -26.29 22.41 9.91
CA SER A 202 -27.75 22.41 10.06
C SER A 202 -28.27 21.08 10.61
N ILE A 203 -27.69 19.94 10.21
CA ILE A 203 -28.02 18.62 10.77
C ILE A 203 -27.66 18.56 12.25
N ILE A 204 -26.41 18.91 12.58
CA ILE A 204 -25.90 18.88 13.96
C ILE A 204 -26.74 19.77 14.87
N ASN A 205 -27.03 21.01 14.44
CA ASN A 205 -27.82 21.95 15.23
C ASN A 205 -29.29 21.53 15.40
N THR A 206 -29.84 20.74 14.47
CA THR A 206 -31.22 20.24 14.57
C THR A 206 -31.31 19.02 15.50
N PHE A 207 -30.22 18.27 15.62
CA PHE A 207 -30.17 17.02 16.38
C PHE A 207 -29.01 17.04 17.41
N PRO A 208 -28.98 17.96 18.39
CA PRO A 208 -28.02 17.89 19.48
C PRO A 208 -28.29 16.68 20.38
N ASP A 209 -27.30 16.24 21.16
CA ASP A 209 -27.42 15.02 22.00
C ASP A 209 -28.58 15.10 23.00
N GLU A 210 -28.95 16.30 23.45
CA GLU A 210 -30.00 16.52 24.43
C GLU A 210 -31.41 16.70 23.82
N VAL A 211 -31.59 16.58 22.50
CA VAL A 211 -32.91 16.80 21.89
C VAL A 211 -33.89 15.68 22.24
N GLU A 212 -35.05 16.05 22.78
CA GLU A 212 -36.14 15.11 23.03
C GLU A 212 -37.10 15.07 21.83
N ILE A 213 -37.28 13.87 21.26
CA ILE A 213 -38.19 13.61 20.13
C ILE A 213 -39.11 12.45 20.49
N HIS A 214 -40.41 12.66 20.31
CA HIS A 214 -41.43 11.63 20.52
C HIS A 214 -41.66 10.85 19.22
N PHE A 215 -41.30 9.56 19.20
CA PHE A 215 -41.48 8.68 18.04
C PHE A 215 -42.80 7.91 18.13
N GLN A 216 -43.93 8.56 17.82
CA GLN A 216 -45.27 7.95 17.91
C GLN A 216 -45.47 6.81 16.90
N GLY A 217 -44.76 6.85 15.77
CA GLY A 217 -44.77 5.82 14.74
C GLY A 217 -43.86 4.63 15.04
N SER A 218 -43.29 4.53 16.24
CA SER A 218 -42.44 3.39 16.65
C SER A 218 -43.26 2.20 17.18
N PHE A 219 -42.73 0.99 16.99
CA PHE A 219 -43.31 -0.24 17.53
C PHE A 219 -42.62 -0.60 18.84
N LYS A 220 -43.41 -0.80 19.90
CA LYS A 220 -42.97 -1.29 21.19
C LYS A 220 -43.93 -2.38 21.65
N LEU A 221 -43.38 -3.51 22.08
CA LEU A 221 -44.15 -4.59 22.67
C LEU A 221 -44.62 -4.20 24.07
N ASP A 222 -45.87 -4.54 24.38
CA ASP A 222 -46.41 -4.50 25.73
C ASP A 222 -46.70 -5.90 26.27
N ASP A 223 -46.83 -6.05 27.59
CA ASP A 223 -47.13 -7.34 28.24
C ASP A 223 -48.63 -7.71 28.18
N LYS A 224 -49.46 -6.93 27.48
CA LYS A 224 -50.93 -7.01 27.60
C LYS A 224 -51.56 -7.94 26.57
N SER A 225 -50.93 -8.15 25.42
CA SER A 225 -51.47 -8.95 24.30
C SER A 225 -50.38 -9.84 23.68
N PRO A 226 -50.74 -10.89 22.92
CA PRO A 226 -49.75 -11.70 22.20
C PRO A 226 -48.94 -10.85 21.21
N GLU A 227 -47.60 -11.00 21.21
CA GLU A 227 -46.68 -10.16 20.43
C GLU A 227 -47.01 -10.12 18.93
N TYR A 228 -47.41 -11.27 18.38
CA TYR A 228 -47.84 -11.40 16.98
C TYR A 228 -49.09 -10.58 16.65
N GLU A 229 -50.07 -10.52 17.57
CA GLU A 229 -51.27 -9.72 17.37
C GLU A 229 -50.98 -8.22 17.44
N GLN A 230 -50.06 -7.82 18.32
CA GLN A 230 -49.57 -6.44 18.40
C GLN A 230 -48.88 -6.03 17.09
N ALA A 231 -47.99 -6.87 16.55
CA ALA A 231 -47.29 -6.61 15.31
C ALA A 231 -48.25 -6.50 14.11
N LEU A 232 -49.26 -7.38 14.02
CA LEU A 232 -50.30 -7.30 12.99
C LEU A 232 -51.10 -6.00 13.10
N ALA A 233 -51.55 -5.64 14.30
CA ALA A 233 -52.32 -4.41 14.53
C ALA A 233 -51.51 -3.17 14.13
N PHE A 234 -50.21 -3.14 14.45
CA PHE A 234 -49.31 -2.07 14.04
C PHE A 234 -49.19 -1.96 12.52
N VAL A 235 -48.96 -3.07 11.81
CA VAL A 235 -48.84 -3.10 10.35
C VAL A 235 -50.14 -2.66 9.67
N TYR A 236 -51.29 -3.11 10.17
CA TYR A 236 -52.60 -2.66 9.66
C TYR A 236 -52.84 -1.18 9.91
N ALA A 237 -52.47 -0.65 11.08
CA ALA A 237 -52.58 0.78 11.39
C ALA A 237 -51.69 1.63 10.47
N LYS A 238 -50.51 1.13 10.10
CA LYS A 238 -49.61 1.75 9.11
C LYS A 238 -50.11 1.61 7.67
N GLY A 239 -51.10 0.75 7.39
CA GLY A 239 -51.67 0.55 6.06
C GLY A 239 -50.70 -0.09 5.05
N LEU A 240 -49.76 -0.92 5.52
CA LEU A 240 -48.72 -1.52 4.67
C LEU A 240 -49.19 -2.87 4.10
N PRO A 241 -49.39 -3.00 2.78
CA PRO A 241 -49.65 -4.30 2.15
C PRO A 241 -48.39 -5.17 2.13
N ALA A 242 -48.57 -6.50 1.97
CA ALA A 242 -47.45 -7.46 1.84
C ALA A 242 -46.42 -7.02 0.79
N SER A 243 -46.90 -6.53 -0.35
CA SER A 243 -46.09 -6.04 -1.46
C SER A 243 -45.16 -4.87 -1.11
N ALA A 244 -45.55 -4.02 -0.15
CA ALA A 244 -44.71 -2.92 0.33
C ALA A 244 -43.84 -3.37 1.52
N LEU A 245 -44.42 -4.16 2.43
CA LEU A 245 -43.77 -4.59 3.66
C LEU A 245 -42.57 -5.53 3.41
N GLN A 246 -42.60 -6.34 2.35
CA GLN A 246 -41.46 -7.21 1.98
C GLN A 246 -40.15 -6.44 1.81
N HIS A 247 -40.23 -5.20 1.33
CA HIS A 247 -39.06 -4.34 1.11
C HIS A 247 -38.57 -3.66 2.39
N GLU A 248 -39.41 -3.65 3.43
CA GLU A 248 -39.10 -3.04 4.73
C GLU A 248 -38.56 -4.05 5.73
N ILE A 249 -38.89 -5.36 5.62
CA ILE A 249 -38.51 -6.36 6.63
C ILE A 249 -37.89 -7.67 6.10
N ALA A 250 -37.50 -7.74 4.81
CA ALA A 250 -36.86 -8.91 4.16
C ALA A 250 -37.55 -10.26 4.45
N ILE A 251 -38.88 -10.24 4.38
CA ILE A 251 -39.73 -11.43 4.33
C ILE A 251 -40.39 -11.44 2.96
N SER A 252 -40.42 -12.58 2.27
CA SER A 252 -41.00 -12.67 0.92
C SER A 252 -42.48 -12.28 0.93
N GLU A 253 -42.96 -11.69 -0.18
CA GLU A 253 -44.38 -11.33 -0.34
C GLU A 253 -45.30 -12.51 -0.07
N GLU A 254 -45.00 -13.70 -0.63
CA GLU A 254 -45.78 -14.91 -0.42
C GLU A 254 -45.88 -15.30 1.06
N MET A 255 -44.77 -15.20 1.80
CA MET A 255 -44.74 -15.47 3.23
C MET A 255 -45.50 -14.39 4.01
N LEU A 256 -45.37 -13.11 3.63
CA LEU A 256 -46.11 -12.02 4.24
C LEU A 256 -47.61 -12.10 3.99
N GLU A 257 -48.06 -12.49 2.79
CA GLU A 257 -49.48 -12.72 2.51
C GLU A 257 -50.06 -13.79 3.43
N ARG A 258 -49.31 -14.88 3.65
CA ARG A 258 -49.68 -15.93 4.61
C ARG A 258 -49.71 -15.42 6.06
N ILE A 259 -48.67 -14.70 6.47
CA ILE A 259 -48.56 -14.11 7.82
C ILE A 259 -49.69 -13.10 8.08
N LEU A 260 -49.95 -12.18 7.15
CA LEU A 260 -51.01 -11.18 7.28
C LEU A 260 -52.41 -11.80 7.21
N CYS A 261 -52.57 -12.98 6.62
CA CYS A 261 -53.83 -13.74 6.66
C CYS A 261 -53.94 -14.72 7.85
N LYS A 262 -53.00 -14.68 8.82
CA LYS A 262 -52.91 -15.60 9.96
C LYS A 262 -52.79 -17.09 9.57
N LYS A 263 -52.17 -17.38 8.43
CA LYS A 263 -51.91 -18.75 7.90
C LYS A 263 -50.41 -19.08 7.93
N CYS A 264 -49.78 -18.97 9.10
CA CYS A 264 -48.33 -19.13 9.26
C CYS A 264 -47.96 -19.95 10.51
N SER A 265 -46.75 -20.50 10.54
CA SER A 265 -46.22 -21.25 11.69
C SER A 265 -45.81 -20.33 12.85
N ILE A 266 -45.56 -20.89 14.03
CA ILE A 266 -45.08 -20.12 15.21
C ILE A 266 -43.69 -19.51 14.95
N GLU A 267 -42.83 -20.23 14.24
CA GLU A 267 -41.50 -19.74 13.86
C GLU A 267 -41.61 -18.53 12.91
N GLU A 268 -42.53 -18.60 11.95
CA GLU A 268 -42.82 -17.48 11.03
C GLU A 268 -43.39 -16.26 11.77
N GLN A 269 -44.17 -16.48 12.84
CA GLN A 269 -44.66 -15.40 13.71
C GLN A 269 -43.53 -14.73 14.50
N ASP A 270 -42.62 -15.50 15.11
CA ASP A 270 -41.46 -14.94 15.85
C ASP A 270 -40.55 -14.13 14.92
N ILE A 271 -40.26 -14.66 13.73
CA ILE A 271 -39.48 -13.94 12.71
C ILE A 271 -40.16 -12.62 12.36
N PHE A 272 -41.48 -12.63 12.09
CA PHE A 272 -42.23 -11.43 11.75
C PHE A 272 -42.20 -10.38 12.86
N VAL A 273 -42.52 -10.76 14.10
CA VAL A 273 -42.50 -9.86 15.27
C VAL A 273 -41.12 -9.24 15.44
N ARG A 274 -40.07 -10.06 15.42
CA ARG A 274 -38.69 -9.59 15.58
C ARG A 274 -38.30 -8.60 14.51
N LYS A 275 -38.63 -8.86 13.24
CA LYS A 275 -38.29 -7.95 12.13
C LYS A 275 -39.07 -6.64 12.21
N ILE A 276 -40.35 -6.66 12.60
CA ILE A 276 -41.15 -5.45 12.84
C ILE A 276 -40.59 -4.64 14.01
N ALA A 277 -40.28 -5.31 15.13
CA ALA A 277 -39.70 -4.67 16.31
C ALA A 277 -38.35 -4.04 16.00
N LEU A 278 -37.52 -4.69 15.20
CA LEU A 278 -36.27 -4.11 14.72
C LEU A 278 -36.54 -2.90 13.83
N ARG A 279 -37.35 -3.05 12.75
CA ARG A 279 -37.55 -2.02 11.72
C ARG A 279 -38.16 -0.72 12.23
N TYR A 280 -39.08 -0.81 13.18
CA TYR A 280 -39.86 0.30 13.70
C TYR A 280 -39.50 0.69 15.14
N GLN A 281 -38.35 0.27 15.67
CA GLN A 281 -37.90 0.77 16.97
C GLN A 281 -37.65 2.28 16.97
N ALA A 282 -37.75 2.92 18.13
CA ALA A 282 -37.34 4.31 18.30
C ALA A 282 -35.81 4.45 18.13
N PRO A 283 -35.31 5.26 17.17
CA PRO A 283 -33.89 5.44 16.95
C PRO A 283 -33.28 6.36 18.01
N SER A 284 -31.97 6.21 18.25
CA SER A 284 -31.21 7.22 18.99
C SER A 284 -30.99 8.46 18.12
N ILE A 285 -30.74 9.62 18.76
CA ILE A 285 -30.40 10.86 18.03
C ILE A 285 -29.10 10.69 17.23
N ARG A 286 -28.10 9.98 17.78
CA ARG A 286 -26.89 9.58 17.06
C ARG A 286 -27.20 8.80 15.78
N THR A 287 -28.13 7.84 15.83
CA THR A 287 -28.57 7.08 14.65
C THR A 287 -29.20 7.99 13.61
N VAL A 288 -30.01 8.96 14.03
CA VAL A 288 -30.62 9.95 13.13
C VAL A 288 -29.55 10.80 12.43
N ARG A 289 -28.58 11.34 13.18
CA ARG A 289 -27.46 12.11 12.61
C ARG A 289 -26.63 11.29 11.64
N LEU A 290 -26.20 10.08 12.05
CA LEU A 290 -25.45 9.16 11.21
C LEU A 290 -26.14 8.91 9.86
N ARG A 291 -27.45 8.60 9.89
CA ARG A 291 -28.22 8.35 8.66
C ARG A 291 -28.29 9.58 7.77
N LEU A 292 -28.54 10.76 8.33
CA LEU A 292 -28.56 12.00 7.56
C LEU A 292 -27.20 12.33 6.95
N LEU A 293 -26.11 12.16 7.69
CA LEU A 293 -24.75 12.42 7.23
C LEU A 293 -24.33 11.46 6.11
N LEU A 294 -24.58 10.16 6.27
CA LEU A 294 -24.25 9.17 5.24
C LEU A 294 -25.13 9.34 3.99
N ALA A 295 -26.43 9.57 4.15
CA ALA A 295 -27.33 9.82 3.02
C ALA A 295 -26.92 11.09 2.26
N ARG A 296 -26.56 12.16 2.98
CA ARG A 296 -26.03 13.39 2.39
C ARG A 296 -24.79 13.10 1.57
N ALA A 297 -23.85 12.35 2.16
CA ALA A 297 -22.58 12.04 1.55
C ALA A 297 -22.76 11.23 0.27
N THR A 298 -23.50 10.13 0.35
CA THR A 298 -23.74 9.25 -0.80
C THR A 298 -24.53 9.96 -1.90
N GLN A 299 -25.51 10.80 -1.56
CA GLN A 299 -26.23 11.59 -2.56
C GLN A 299 -25.31 12.60 -3.26
N GLU A 300 -24.47 13.35 -2.53
CA GLU A 300 -23.52 14.28 -3.14
C GLU A 300 -22.50 13.54 -4.03
N GLY A 301 -22.04 12.35 -3.61
CA GLY A 301 -21.18 11.48 -4.40
C GLY A 301 -21.86 10.99 -5.69
N TYR A 302 -23.10 10.52 -5.60
CA TYR A 302 -23.91 10.11 -6.74
C TYR A 302 -24.09 11.25 -7.75
N GLU A 303 -24.47 12.44 -7.30
CA GLU A 303 -24.66 13.60 -8.20
C GLU A 303 -23.36 13.98 -8.93
N LYS A 304 -22.22 13.93 -8.24
CA LYS A 304 -20.90 14.13 -8.86
C LYS A 304 -20.56 13.04 -9.87
N LEU A 305 -20.87 11.78 -9.57
CA LEU A 305 -20.62 10.65 -10.46
C LEU A 305 -21.50 10.72 -11.72
N VAL A 306 -22.79 11.04 -11.61
CA VAL A 306 -23.66 11.26 -12.77
C VAL A 306 -23.10 12.37 -13.65
N LYS A 307 -22.73 13.51 -13.05
CA LYS A 307 -22.14 14.63 -13.79
C LYS A 307 -20.82 14.26 -14.48
N PHE A 308 -20.02 13.40 -13.88
CA PHE A 308 -18.70 13.01 -14.41
C PHE A 308 -18.80 11.93 -15.49
N LEU A 309 -19.60 10.89 -15.26
CA LEU A 309 -19.77 9.75 -16.18
C LEU A 309 -20.71 10.10 -17.34
N THR A 310 -21.77 10.86 -17.06
CA THR A 310 -22.84 11.17 -18.00
C THR A 310 -23.28 12.64 -17.87
N PRO A 311 -22.45 13.59 -18.32
CA PRO A 311 -22.62 15.03 -18.04
C PRO A 311 -23.94 15.64 -18.52
N ASN A 312 -24.59 15.03 -19.51
CA ASN A 312 -25.84 15.51 -20.11
C ASN A 312 -27.08 14.77 -19.57
N VAL A 313 -26.94 13.90 -18.57
CA VAL A 313 -28.03 13.10 -18.01
C VAL A 313 -28.52 13.71 -16.70
N ASP A 314 -29.84 13.84 -16.57
CA ASP A 314 -30.45 14.31 -15.33
C ASP A 314 -30.25 13.28 -14.19
N LYS A 315 -29.96 13.75 -12.98
CA LYS A 315 -29.71 12.89 -11.81
C LYS A 315 -30.91 12.06 -11.37
N GLN A 316 -32.12 12.38 -11.82
CA GLN A 316 -33.34 11.59 -11.57
C GLN A 316 -33.70 10.69 -12.75
N CYS A 317 -32.88 10.63 -13.80
CA CYS A 317 -33.10 9.73 -14.93
C CYS A 317 -33.15 8.26 -14.44
N LEU A 318 -34.25 7.59 -14.75
CA LEU A 318 -34.53 6.20 -14.35
C LEU A 318 -33.92 5.16 -15.30
N ASP A 319 -33.57 5.57 -16.52
CA ASP A 319 -33.03 4.64 -17.51
C ASP A 319 -31.58 4.28 -17.18
N LEU A 320 -31.36 2.99 -16.88
CA LEU A 320 -30.05 2.43 -16.55
C LEU A 320 -29.03 2.59 -17.69
N ASN A 321 -29.50 2.60 -18.95
CA ASN A 321 -28.61 2.71 -20.11
C ASN A 321 -27.99 4.10 -20.24
N THR A 322 -28.74 5.14 -19.84
CA THR A 322 -28.26 6.52 -19.85
C THR A 322 -27.67 6.94 -18.51
N ASN A 323 -28.27 6.57 -17.38
CA ASN A 323 -27.76 6.89 -16.05
C ASN A 323 -26.81 5.78 -15.54
N LYS A 324 -25.55 5.82 -15.99
CA LYS A 324 -24.55 4.79 -15.67
C LYS A 324 -24.29 4.60 -14.17
N ALA A 325 -24.45 5.65 -13.36
CA ALA A 325 -24.28 5.56 -11.91
C ALA A 325 -25.30 4.59 -11.26
N LEU A 326 -26.51 4.46 -11.82
CA LEU A 326 -27.51 3.49 -11.34
C LEU A 326 -27.09 2.03 -11.59
N GLN A 327 -26.32 1.75 -12.64
CA GLN A 327 -25.77 0.41 -12.87
C GLN A 327 -24.76 0.02 -11.79
N LEU A 328 -23.94 0.96 -11.32
CA LEU A 328 -23.03 0.73 -10.19
C LEU A 328 -23.82 0.47 -8.90
N ILE A 329 -24.91 1.19 -8.68
CA ILE A 329 -25.79 0.96 -7.51
C ILE A 329 -26.45 -0.42 -7.59
N GLN A 330 -26.90 -0.84 -8.76
CA GLN A 330 -27.44 -2.19 -8.94
C GLN A 330 -26.38 -3.26 -8.73
N LEU A 331 -25.15 -3.06 -9.24
CA LEU A 331 -24.04 -3.96 -8.97
C LEU A 331 -23.72 -4.05 -7.48
N TYR A 332 -23.69 -2.92 -6.77
CA TYR A 332 -23.53 -2.89 -5.31
C TYR A 332 -24.61 -3.74 -4.63
N ASN A 333 -25.88 -3.53 -4.97
CA ASN A 333 -27.00 -4.26 -4.37
C ASN A 333 -26.88 -5.76 -4.61
N ASP A 334 -26.57 -6.17 -5.84
CA ASP A 334 -26.43 -7.57 -6.22
C ASP A 334 -25.27 -8.24 -5.46
N VAL A 335 -24.12 -7.58 -5.34
CA VAL A 335 -22.95 -8.11 -4.63
C VAL A 335 -23.22 -8.16 -3.12
N TYR A 336 -23.78 -7.11 -2.54
CA TYR A 336 -24.11 -7.06 -1.11
C TYR A 336 -25.05 -8.21 -0.75
N ASN A 337 -26.19 -8.31 -1.44
CA ASN A 337 -27.23 -9.28 -1.09
C ASN A 337 -26.70 -10.71 -1.20
N ARG A 338 -25.95 -11.03 -2.25
CA ARG A 338 -25.33 -12.36 -2.41
C ARG A 338 -24.26 -12.65 -1.37
N THR A 339 -23.51 -11.64 -0.95
CA THR A 339 -22.51 -11.78 0.11
C THR A 339 -23.19 -12.02 1.46
N TYR A 340 -24.26 -11.30 1.75
CA TYR A 340 -25.08 -11.49 2.94
C TYR A 340 -25.74 -12.88 2.96
N ASP A 341 -26.33 -13.32 1.84
CA ASP A 341 -26.90 -14.65 1.70
C ASP A 341 -25.84 -15.75 1.92
N ALA A 342 -24.65 -15.58 1.34
CA ALA A 342 -23.54 -16.52 1.54
C ALA A 342 -23.12 -16.60 3.01
N HIS A 343 -23.04 -15.45 3.68
CA HIS A 343 -22.74 -15.38 5.11
C HIS A 343 -23.79 -16.15 5.92
N LEU A 344 -25.08 -15.87 5.71
CA LEU A 344 -26.17 -16.55 6.42
C LEU A 344 -26.14 -18.07 6.20
N MET A 345 -25.87 -18.52 4.97
CA MET A 345 -25.94 -19.93 4.61
C MET A 345 -24.70 -20.74 5.00
N LYS A 346 -23.52 -20.12 5.02
CA LYS A 346 -22.23 -20.85 5.07
C LYS A 346 -21.23 -20.35 6.10
N ARG A 347 -21.48 -19.24 6.82
CA ARG A 347 -20.51 -18.73 7.82
C ARG A 347 -20.09 -19.78 8.84
N GLY A 348 -21.02 -20.62 9.30
CA GLY A 348 -20.74 -21.69 10.26
C GLY A 348 -19.75 -22.76 9.76
N ALA A 349 -19.55 -22.87 8.44
CA ALA A 349 -18.57 -23.76 7.81
C ALA A 349 -17.21 -23.07 7.54
N GLY A 350 -17.07 -21.78 7.85
CA GLY A 350 -15.86 -20.99 7.66
C GLY A 350 -15.89 -20.09 6.42
N GLU A 351 -14.98 -19.11 6.40
CA GLU A 351 -14.90 -18.07 5.37
C GLU A 351 -14.64 -18.63 3.95
N ALA A 352 -13.87 -19.72 3.83
CA ALA A 352 -13.60 -20.35 2.55
C ALA A 352 -14.89 -20.91 1.89
N GLU A 353 -15.74 -21.57 2.67
CA GLU A 353 -17.01 -22.10 2.17
C GLU A 353 -18.04 -20.99 1.89
N GLU A 354 -18.01 -19.91 2.66
CA GLU A 354 -18.77 -18.68 2.40
C GLU A 354 -18.39 -18.06 1.04
N ASN A 355 -17.09 -17.85 0.79
CA ASN A 355 -16.58 -17.28 -0.45
C ASN A 355 -16.84 -18.19 -1.66
N LYS A 356 -16.72 -19.50 -1.47
CA LYS A 356 -17.08 -20.49 -2.49
C LYS A 356 -18.55 -20.42 -2.85
N TYR A 357 -19.45 -20.41 -1.86
CA TYR A 357 -20.89 -20.31 -2.11
C TYR A 357 -21.27 -19.00 -2.81
N PHE A 358 -20.72 -17.87 -2.36
CA PHE A 358 -20.89 -16.58 -3.05
C PHE A 358 -20.55 -16.71 -4.54
N THR A 359 -19.39 -17.30 -4.85
CA THR A 359 -18.88 -17.48 -6.22
C THR A 359 -19.79 -18.40 -7.06
N GLU A 360 -20.32 -19.47 -6.46
CA GLU A 360 -21.23 -20.41 -7.13
C GLU A 360 -22.59 -19.79 -7.48
N GLN A 361 -23.05 -18.81 -6.70
CA GLN A 361 -24.32 -18.13 -6.97
C GLN A 361 -24.22 -17.05 -8.07
N LEU A 362 -23.01 -16.65 -8.49
CA LEU A 362 -22.83 -15.58 -9.46
C LEU A 362 -23.22 -16.01 -10.89
N PRO A 363 -24.00 -15.18 -11.62
CA PRO A 363 -24.15 -15.31 -13.06
C PRO A 363 -22.79 -15.34 -13.78
N THR A 364 -22.68 -16.09 -14.88
CA THR A 364 -21.44 -16.26 -15.66
C THR A 364 -20.75 -14.94 -16.02
N TYR A 365 -21.51 -13.93 -16.46
CA TYR A 365 -20.95 -12.63 -16.84
C TYR A 365 -20.43 -11.82 -15.64
N LEU A 366 -20.93 -12.06 -14.43
CA LEU A 366 -20.38 -11.45 -13.21
C LEU A 366 -19.15 -12.24 -12.73
N ARG A 367 -19.26 -13.57 -12.64
CA ARG A 367 -18.19 -14.45 -12.14
C ARG A 367 -16.91 -14.36 -12.97
N TYR A 368 -17.02 -14.32 -14.30
CA TYR A 368 -15.86 -14.39 -15.20
C TYR A 368 -15.45 -13.06 -15.84
N ASP A 369 -16.16 -11.95 -15.58
CA ASP A 369 -15.75 -10.59 -15.97
C ASP A 369 -15.71 -9.65 -14.76
N LEU A 370 -16.84 -9.07 -14.34
CA LEU A 370 -16.85 -7.94 -13.41
C LEU A 370 -16.36 -8.26 -11.99
N LEU A 371 -16.72 -9.42 -11.47
CA LEU A 371 -16.47 -9.82 -10.09
C LEU A 371 -15.32 -10.81 -9.95
N ARG A 372 -14.54 -11.02 -11.02
CA ARG A 372 -13.46 -12.01 -11.05
C ARG A 372 -12.42 -11.76 -9.95
N TYR A 373 -12.19 -10.49 -9.59
CA TYR A 373 -11.31 -10.11 -8.48
C TYR A 373 -11.77 -10.63 -7.10
N VAL A 374 -13.08 -10.80 -6.88
CA VAL A 374 -13.66 -11.24 -5.59
C VAL A 374 -14.15 -12.69 -5.60
N CYS A 375 -13.88 -13.46 -6.66
CA CYS A 375 -14.30 -14.86 -6.80
C CYS A 375 -13.26 -15.83 -6.20
N TYR A 376 -13.74 -16.87 -5.53
CA TYR A 376 -12.92 -17.86 -4.80
C TYR A 376 -12.19 -18.86 -5.71
N ASP A 377 -12.72 -19.14 -6.90
CA ASP A 377 -12.20 -20.13 -7.85
C ASP A 377 -10.99 -19.64 -8.68
N THR A 378 -10.51 -18.43 -8.41
CA THR A 378 -9.46 -17.80 -9.21
C THR A 378 -8.12 -17.81 -8.46
N ASN A 379 -7.14 -18.54 -8.98
CA ASN A 379 -5.80 -18.63 -8.38
C ASN A 379 -4.98 -17.33 -8.51
N GLN A 380 -5.34 -16.42 -9.42
CA GLN A 380 -4.65 -15.13 -9.67
C GLN A 380 -5.63 -14.00 -10.02
N PRO A 381 -6.49 -13.58 -9.07
CA PRO A 381 -7.61 -12.66 -9.34
C PRO A 381 -7.14 -11.28 -9.82
N ILE A 382 -5.99 -10.81 -9.32
CA ILE A 382 -5.43 -9.50 -9.68
C ILE A 382 -4.90 -9.51 -11.13
N GLU A 383 -4.04 -10.46 -11.48
CA GLU A 383 -3.39 -10.51 -12.81
C GLU A 383 -4.43 -10.57 -13.93
N ILE A 384 -5.42 -11.45 -13.77
CA ILE A 384 -6.53 -11.61 -14.68
C ILE A 384 -7.34 -10.31 -14.83
N THR A 385 -7.67 -9.66 -13.71
CA THR A 385 -8.43 -8.39 -13.72
C THR A 385 -7.63 -7.29 -14.41
N THR A 386 -6.33 -7.21 -14.16
CA THR A 386 -5.44 -6.23 -14.81
C THR A 386 -5.32 -6.48 -16.31
N HIS A 387 -5.24 -7.73 -16.75
CA HIS A 387 -5.23 -8.08 -18.18
C HIS A 387 -6.52 -7.62 -18.87
N LYS A 388 -7.69 -7.87 -18.25
CA LYS A 388 -8.98 -7.40 -18.77
C LYS A 388 -9.02 -5.87 -18.89
N LEU A 389 -8.59 -5.15 -17.85
CA LEU A 389 -8.54 -3.68 -17.85
C LEU A 389 -7.61 -3.15 -18.95
N ASN A 390 -6.43 -3.75 -19.12
CA ASN A 390 -5.49 -3.35 -20.17
C ASN A 390 -6.07 -3.55 -21.57
N ASN A 391 -6.80 -4.64 -21.80
CA ASN A 391 -7.47 -4.87 -23.09
C ASN A 391 -8.55 -3.82 -23.36
N ILE A 392 -9.35 -3.47 -22.35
CA ILE A 392 -10.37 -2.40 -22.45
C ILE A 392 -9.72 -1.04 -22.74
N PHE A 393 -8.62 -0.72 -22.06
CA PHE A 393 -7.98 0.60 -22.17
C PHE A 393 -7.14 0.79 -23.44
N ARG A 394 -6.77 -0.31 -24.11
CA ARG A 394 -6.13 -0.27 -25.43
C ARG A 394 -7.09 0.04 -26.58
N GLN A 395 -8.39 -0.16 -26.40
CA GLN A 395 -9.37 0.07 -27.46
C GLN A 395 -9.64 1.57 -27.64
N ASP A 396 -9.58 2.02 -28.90
CA ASP A 396 -9.72 3.43 -29.33
C ASP A 396 -11.13 4.02 -29.17
N ASP A 397 -12.16 3.19 -28.97
CA ASP A 397 -13.53 3.68 -28.81
C ASP A 397 -13.77 4.18 -27.37
N ASP A 398 -13.69 5.50 -27.23
CA ASP A 398 -14.02 6.24 -26.01
C ASP A 398 -15.48 6.75 -26.00
N GLY A 399 -16.32 6.21 -26.91
CA GLY A 399 -17.72 6.56 -27.15
C GLY A 399 -18.64 6.48 -25.93
N ASP A 400 -19.78 5.81 -26.03
CA ASP A 400 -20.64 5.65 -24.86
C ASP A 400 -20.07 4.59 -23.91
N LEU A 401 -20.08 4.89 -22.60
CA LEU A 401 -19.64 3.93 -21.60
C LEU A 401 -20.44 2.64 -21.71
N GLU A 402 -19.75 1.50 -21.80
CA GLU A 402 -20.40 0.19 -21.90
C GLU A 402 -21.30 -0.08 -20.71
N ASN A 403 -22.41 -0.77 -20.95
CA ASN A 403 -23.25 -1.31 -19.89
C ASN A 403 -22.53 -2.44 -19.16
N ILE A 404 -22.51 -2.36 -17.84
CA ILE A 404 -21.91 -3.40 -16.98
C ILE A 404 -22.96 -4.40 -16.48
N ILE A 405 -24.24 -4.09 -16.66
CA ILE A 405 -25.35 -5.00 -16.33
C ILE A 405 -26.30 -5.13 -17.52
N PRO A 406 -26.87 -6.33 -17.75
CA PRO A 406 -27.81 -6.52 -18.84
C PRO A 406 -29.16 -5.88 -18.51
N THR A 407 -29.61 -4.92 -19.32
CA THR A 407 -30.94 -4.31 -19.18
C THR A 407 -32.03 -5.05 -19.97
N THR A 408 -31.62 -5.83 -20.98
CA THR A 408 -32.51 -6.66 -21.79
C THR A 408 -31.99 -8.11 -21.88
N ASN A 409 -32.86 -9.04 -22.29
CA ASN A 409 -32.43 -10.42 -22.57
C ASN A 409 -31.41 -10.49 -23.72
N GLY A 410 -31.51 -9.58 -24.70
CA GLY A 410 -30.52 -9.45 -25.77
C GLY A 410 -29.16 -9.02 -25.25
N ASP A 411 -29.10 -8.05 -24.33
CA ASP A 411 -27.85 -7.63 -23.67
C ASP A 411 -27.21 -8.80 -22.92
N ARG A 412 -28.01 -9.57 -22.18
CA ARG A 412 -27.53 -10.74 -21.43
C ARG A 412 -26.85 -11.75 -22.36
N GLN A 413 -27.47 -12.08 -23.49
CA GLN A 413 -26.90 -13.00 -24.46
C GLN A 413 -25.61 -12.42 -25.07
N ARG A 414 -25.59 -11.15 -25.44
CA ARG A 414 -24.39 -10.49 -25.99
C ARG A 414 -23.22 -10.50 -25.01
N MET A 415 -23.45 -10.09 -23.76
CA MET A 415 -22.43 -10.07 -22.71
C MET A 415 -21.90 -11.48 -22.40
N MET A 416 -22.79 -12.48 -22.30
CA MET A 416 -22.36 -13.87 -22.08
C MET A 416 -21.53 -14.40 -23.24
N SER A 417 -21.94 -14.15 -24.48
CA SER A 417 -21.18 -14.56 -25.67
C SER A 417 -19.80 -13.90 -25.70
N ALA A 418 -19.70 -12.61 -25.38
CA ALA A 418 -18.43 -11.89 -25.33
C ALA A 418 -17.45 -12.51 -24.30
N VAL A 419 -17.95 -12.86 -23.10
CA VAL A 419 -17.14 -13.52 -22.07
C VAL A 419 -16.66 -14.90 -22.52
N VAL A 420 -17.55 -15.69 -23.14
CA VAL A 420 -17.19 -17.04 -23.64
C VAL A 420 -16.18 -16.95 -24.78
N GLU A 421 -16.35 -15.99 -25.69
CA GLU A 421 -15.45 -15.76 -26.82
C GLU A 421 -14.06 -15.31 -26.35
N GLU A 422 -14.00 -14.40 -25.38
CA GLU A 422 -12.73 -13.96 -24.77
C GLU A 422 -11.99 -15.12 -24.09
N LEU A 423 -12.70 -15.96 -23.32
CA LEU A 423 -12.10 -17.14 -22.68
C LEU A 423 -11.54 -18.12 -23.71
N LYS A 424 -12.32 -18.44 -24.75
CA LYS A 424 -11.88 -19.33 -25.84
C LYS A 424 -10.71 -18.76 -26.62
N SER A 425 -10.74 -17.46 -26.91
CA SER A 425 -9.66 -16.76 -27.61
C SER A 425 -8.37 -16.78 -26.81
N SER A 426 -8.44 -16.51 -25.51
CA SER A 426 -7.27 -16.56 -24.61
C SER A 426 -6.69 -17.98 -24.50
N GLU A 427 -7.53 -19.00 -24.31
CA GLU A 427 -7.07 -20.40 -24.28
C GLU A 427 -6.42 -20.82 -25.61
N GLY A 428 -7.04 -20.45 -26.74
CA GLY A 428 -6.51 -20.71 -28.07
C GLY A 428 -5.18 -20.02 -28.33
N TYR A 429 -5.07 -18.74 -27.97
CA TYR A 429 -3.83 -17.96 -28.06
C TYR A 429 -2.70 -18.62 -27.26
N HIS A 430 -2.94 -18.97 -26.00
CA HIS A 430 -1.91 -19.60 -25.16
C HIS A 430 -1.48 -20.97 -25.68
N ALA A 431 -2.40 -21.78 -26.21
CA ALA A 431 -2.07 -23.06 -26.82
C ALA A 431 -1.20 -22.90 -28.07
N GLN A 432 -1.57 -21.98 -28.97
CA GLN A 432 -0.82 -21.69 -30.20
C GLN A 432 0.56 -21.10 -29.90
N LEU A 433 0.64 -20.18 -28.94
CA LEU A 433 1.90 -19.59 -28.50
C LEU A 433 2.82 -20.67 -27.93
N ALA A 434 2.30 -21.57 -27.08
CA ALA A 434 3.08 -22.68 -26.53
C ALA A 434 3.64 -23.60 -27.63
N GLU A 435 2.83 -23.94 -28.64
CA GLU A 435 3.27 -24.75 -29.78
C GLU A 435 4.38 -24.06 -30.59
N LEU A 436 4.20 -22.77 -30.87
CA LEU A 436 5.21 -21.96 -31.57
C LEU A 436 6.52 -21.91 -30.77
N LEU A 437 6.45 -21.60 -29.48
CA LEU A 437 7.61 -21.53 -28.59
C LEU A 437 8.38 -22.87 -28.58
N ASP A 438 7.67 -23.98 -28.51
CA ASP A 438 8.25 -25.33 -28.59
C ASP A 438 8.95 -25.58 -29.94
N ALA A 439 8.35 -25.15 -31.05
CA ALA A 439 8.93 -25.30 -32.38
C ALA A 439 10.22 -24.46 -32.53
N LEU A 440 10.21 -23.22 -32.02
CA LEU A 440 11.36 -22.31 -32.03
C LEU A 440 12.49 -22.80 -31.13
N LYS A 441 12.18 -23.31 -29.93
CA LYS A 441 13.16 -23.90 -28.99
C LYS A 441 13.87 -25.11 -29.60
N ARG A 442 13.14 -25.97 -30.32
CA ARG A 442 13.73 -27.12 -31.04
C ARG A 442 14.56 -26.71 -32.26
N ASN A 443 14.56 -25.42 -32.63
CA ASN A 443 15.29 -24.82 -33.74
C ASN A 443 15.04 -25.55 -35.09
N LYS A 444 13.85 -26.11 -35.28
CA LYS A 444 13.46 -26.84 -36.49
C LYS A 444 12.84 -25.87 -37.50
N ALA A 445 13.58 -25.53 -38.56
CA ALA A 445 13.13 -24.63 -39.63
C ALA A 445 12.51 -23.31 -39.11
N PRO A 446 13.21 -22.56 -38.24
CA PRO A 446 12.63 -21.39 -37.54
C PRO A 446 12.08 -20.34 -38.50
N PHE A 447 12.79 -20.05 -39.60
CA PHE A 447 12.32 -19.13 -40.63
C PHE A 447 10.94 -19.53 -41.18
N ARG A 448 10.75 -20.82 -41.55
CA ARG A 448 9.49 -21.28 -42.12
C ARG A 448 8.34 -21.21 -41.11
N ASN A 449 8.59 -21.53 -39.84
CA ASN A 449 7.57 -21.49 -38.80
C ASN A 449 7.15 -20.04 -38.49
N ILE A 450 8.11 -19.11 -38.44
CA ILE A 450 7.84 -17.68 -38.22
C ILE A 450 7.10 -17.08 -39.43
N GLN A 451 7.55 -17.39 -40.65
CA GLN A 451 6.93 -16.86 -41.88
C GLN A 451 5.49 -17.35 -42.09
N ALA A 452 5.13 -18.52 -41.53
CA ALA A 452 3.80 -19.09 -41.65
C ALA A 452 2.75 -18.40 -40.77
N ILE A 453 3.15 -17.48 -39.88
CA ILE A 453 2.26 -16.79 -38.94
C ILE A 453 2.04 -15.36 -39.43
N ASP A 454 0.78 -15.02 -39.68
CA ASP A 454 0.34 -13.70 -40.14
C ASP A 454 -0.23 -12.83 -39.00
N ASP A 455 -0.04 -13.24 -37.74
CA ASP A 455 -0.53 -12.53 -36.55
C ASP A 455 0.64 -11.84 -35.80
N PHE A 456 0.59 -10.51 -35.73
CA PHE A 456 1.57 -9.69 -35.03
C PHE A 456 1.69 -10.04 -33.54
N ASP A 457 0.56 -10.18 -32.82
CA ASP A 457 0.57 -10.39 -31.37
C ASP A 457 1.05 -11.81 -31.02
N MET A 458 0.91 -12.77 -31.94
CA MET A 458 1.49 -14.11 -31.80
C MET A 458 3.03 -14.08 -31.93
N ILE A 459 3.57 -13.38 -32.95
CA ILE A 459 5.02 -13.21 -33.12
C ILE A 459 5.60 -12.40 -31.96
N TYR A 460 4.92 -11.34 -31.54
CA TYR A 460 5.33 -10.49 -30.43
C TYR A 460 5.32 -11.27 -29.10
N GLY A 461 4.28 -12.07 -28.84
CA GLY A 461 4.25 -12.97 -27.69
C GLY A 461 5.39 -14.00 -27.69
N ALA A 462 5.76 -14.52 -28.86
CA ALA A 462 6.91 -15.41 -28.99
C ALA A 462 8.25 -14.72 -28.69
N LEU A 463 8.35 -13.42 -28.97
CA LEU A 463 9.51 -12.60 -28.62
C LEU A 463 9.61 -12.36 -27.10
N GLU A 464 8.49 -12.08 -26.43
CA GLU A 464 8.43 -11.81 -24.99
C GLU A 464 8.67 -13.07 -24.13
N HIS A 465 8.09 -14.20 -24.54
CA HIS A 465 8.12 -15.45 -23.76
C HIS A 465 9.13 -16.48 -24.26
N GLY A 466 9.77 -16.24 -25.40
CA GLY A 466 10.67 -17.19 -26.04
C GLY A 466 12.13 -17.10 -25.58
N GLU A 467 12.58 -18.11 -24.85
CA GLU A 467 14.00 -18.42 -24.67
C GLU A 467 14.60 -18.91 -26.00
N THR A 468 14.91 -17.97 -26.89
CA THR A 468 15.40 -18.25 -28.24
C THR A 468 16.77 -17.61 -28.47
N ASN A 469 17.57 -18.20 -29.36
CA ASN A 469 18.88 -17.66 -29.68
C ASN A 469 18.77 -16.36 -30.51
N HIS A 470 19.86 -15.58 -30.57
CA HIS A 470 19.90 -14.29 -31.26
C HIS A 470 19.51 -14.37 -32.75
N ARG A 471 19.75 -15.48 -33.46
CA ARG A 471 19.34 -15.61 -34.86
C ARG A 471 17.82 -15.69 -35.01
N VAL A 472 17.16 -16.44 -34.13
CA VAL A 472 15.69 -16.56 -34.11
C VAL A 472 15.05 -15.23 -33.71
N ARG A 473 15.61 -14.53 -32.71
CA ARG A 473 15.14 -13.19 -32.32
C ARG A 473 15.20 -12.18 -33.46
N ALA A 474 16.28 -12.19 -34.25
CA ALA A 474 16.38 -11.35 -35.45
C ALA A 474 15.27 -11.65 -36.48
N LEU A 475 14.99 -12.94 -36.74
CA LEU A 475 13.89 -13.34 -37.64
C LEU A 475 12.51 -12.91 -37.10
N LEU A 476 12.30 -12.93 -35.79
CA LEU A 476 11.07 -12.44 -35.17
C LEU A 476 10.91 -10.93 -35.39
N PHE A 477 11.97 -10.14 -35.21
CA PHE A 477 11.92 -8.69 -35.47
C PHE A 477 11.67 -8.36 -36.94
N ASP A 478 12.35 -9.06 -37.86
CA ASP A 478 12.11 -8.92 -39.30
C ASP A 478 10.63 -9.19 -39.62
N ARG A 479 10.06 -10.26 -39.04
CA ARG A 479 8.66 -10.61 -39.24
C ARG A 479 7.69 -9.61 -38.59
N LEU A 480 7.99 -9.11 -37.39
CA LEU A 480 7.19 -8.07 -36.75
C LEU A 480 7.10 -6.84 -37.64
N LYS A 481 8.23 -6.41 -38.22
CA LYS A 481 8.31 -5.27 -39.12
C LYS A 481 7.49 -5.45 -40.41
N GLU A 482 7.40 -6.68 -40.92
CA GLU A 482 6.53 -7.01 -42.06
C GLU A 482 5.03 -6.95 -41.72
N LEU A 483 4.67 -7.28 -40.47
CA LEU A 483 3.29 -7.44 -40.02
C LEU A 483 2.66 -6.17 -39.44
N GLU A 484 3.42 -5.09 -39.26
CA GLU A 484 2.92 -3.86 -38.65
C GLU A 484 1.79 -3.25 -39.48
N ALA A 485 0.59 -3.20 -38.92
CA ALA A 485 -0.58 -2.64 -39.56
C ALA A 485 -0.92 -1.23 -39.04
N ASN A 486 -0.44 -0.87 -37.85
CA ASN A 486 -0.75 0.42 -37.21
C ASN A 486 0.42 0.95 -36.35
N PRO A 487 0.40 2.26 -36.01
CA PRO A 487 1.47 2.88 -35.23
C PRO A 487 1.70 2.31 -33.83
N ASP A 488 0.70 1.70 -33.18
CA ASP A 488 0.88 1.05 -31.87
C ASP A 488 1.70 -0.23 -32.00
N GLN A 489 1.48 -1.02 -33.04
CA GLN A 489 2.30 -2.19 -33.35
C GLN A 489 3.74 -1.79 -33.69
N SER A 490 3.93 -0.72 -34.48
CA SER A 490 5.25 -0.15 -34.72
C SER A 490 5.94 0.30 -33.44
N MET A 491 5.23 1.00 -32.55
CA MET A 491 5.78 1.42 -31.26
C MET A 491 6.14 0.21 -30.37
N LYS A 492 5.30 -0.82 -30.32
CA LYS A 492 5.59 -2.08 -29.60
C LYS A 492 6.89 -2.74 -30.10
N ARG A 493 7.05 -2.90 -31.42
CA ARG A 493 8.28 -3.44 -32.02
C ARG A 493 9.48 -2.58 -31.66
N ILE A 494 9.39 -1.25 -31.88
CA ILE A 494 10.51 -0.33 -31.64
C ILE A 494 10.98 -0.41 -30.18
N ILE A 495 10.05 -0.42 -29.22
CA ILE A 495 10.36 -0.57 -27.80
C ILE A 495 11.08 -1.91 -27.54
N ALA A 496 10.56 -3.02 -28.07
CA ALA A 496 11.16 -4.33 -27.91
C ALA A 496 12.57 -4.43 -28.55
N GLU A 497 12.79 -3.83 -29.72
CA GLU A 497 14.11 -3.75 -30.36
C GLU A 497 15.10 -2.89 -29.58
N LEU A 498 14.65 -1.75 -29.07
CA LEU A 498 15.46 -0.89 -28.20
C LEU A 498 15.88 -1.63 -26.94
N GLU A 499 14.96 -2.37 -26.32
CA GLU A 499 15.24 -3.21 -25.16
C GLU A 499 16.26 -4.32 -25.48
N GLU A 500 16.10 -5.01 -26.61
CA GLU A 500 17.07 -6.00 -27.10
C GLU A 500 18.47 -5.39 -27.23
N HIS A 501 18.57 -4.17 -27.74
CA HIS A 501 19.86 -3.51 -27.97
C HIS A 501 20.46 -2.86 -26.72
N LEU A 502 19.66 -2.39 -25.77
CA LEU A 502 20.14 -1.66 -24.59
C LEU A 502 20.33 -2.57 -23.36
N LEU A 503 19.58 -3.68 -23.27
CA LEU A 503 19.63 -4.57 -22.10
C LEU A 503 20.65 -5.71 -22.24
N VAL A 504 21.27 -5.90 -23.41
CA VAL A 504 22.39 -6.84 -23.60
C VAL A 504 23.57 -6.58 -22.66
N LYS A 505 24.33 -7.62 -22.32
CA LYS A 505 25.48 -7.51 -21.40
C LYS A 505 26.61 -6.63 -21.93
N THR A 506 26.80 -6.60 -23.24
CA THR A 506 27.92 -5.91 -23.90
C THR A 506 27.46 -5.33 -25.23
N PHE A 507 27.83 -4.09 -25.50
CA PHE A 507 27.50 -3.41 -26.75
C PHE A 507 28.48 -3.77 -27.88
N THR A 508 27.96 -3.75 -29.11
CA THR A 508 28.75 -3.90 -30.34
C THR A 508 29.00 -2.54 -30.98
N ALA A 509 29.93 -2.46 -31.93
CA ALA A 509 30.21 -1.21 -32.67
C ALA A 509 28.97 -0.64 -33.38
N SER A 510 28.01 -1.50 -33.80
CA SER A 510 26.78 -1.06 -34.47
C SER A 510 25.63 -0.67 -33.53
N THR A 511 25.78 -0.90 -32.22
CA THR A 511 24.64 -0.78 -31.29
C THR A 511 24.19 0.67 -31.13
N GLU A 512 25.12 1.63 -31.03
CA GLU A 512 24.77 3.05 -30.84
C GLU A 512 23.97 3.62 -32.02
N GLU A 513 24.41 3.34 -33.25
CA GLU A 513 23.75 3.78 -34.47
C GLU A 513 22.32 3.22 -34.57
N LYS A 514 22.15 1.91 -34.34
CA LYS A 514 20.84 1.26 -34.35
C LYS A 514 19.87 1.85 -33.33
N VAL A 515 20.34 2.03 -32.09
CA VAL A 515 19.54 2.64 -31.03
C VAL A 515 19.14 4.07 -31.40
N SER A 516 20.06 4.85 -31.98
CA SER A 516 19.78 6.23 -32.40
C SER A 516 18.70 6.31 -33.48
N ILE A 517 18.75 5.41 -34.47
CA ILE A 517 17.74 5.31 -35.53
C ILE A 517 16.37 4.94 -34.94
N LEU A 518 16.30 3.92 -34.09
CA LEU A 518 15.07 3.47 -33.45
C LEU A 518 14.46 4.55 -32.53
N LEU A 519 15.29 5.28 -31.78
CA LEU A 519 14.82 6.40 -30.95
C LEU A 519 14.26 7.54 -31.81
N ALA A 520 14.88 7.84 -32.96
CA ALA A 520 14.36 8.85 -33.89
C ALA A 520 13.02 8.41 -34.51
N GLU A 521 12.90 7.13 -34.88
CA GLU A 521 11.65 6.52 -35.37
C GLU A 521 10.54 6.60 -34.31
N ALA A 522 10.82 6.21 -33.06
CA ALA A 522 9.88 6.32 -31.96
C ALA A 522 9.41 7.76 -31.71
N LYS A 523 10.34 8.73 -31.75
CA LYS A 523 10.04 10.15 -31.52
C LYS A 523 9.21 10.79 -32.63
N ALA A 524 9.27 10.24 -33.85
CA ALA A 524 8.48 10.69 -34.99
C ALA A 524 7.05 10.10 -35.01
N SER A 525 6.78 9.07 -34.20
CA SER A 525 5.50 8.39 -34.16
C SER A 525 4.40 9.24 -33.51
N GLU A 526 3.20 9.20 -34.09
CA GLU A 526 2.02 9.91 -33.57
C GLU A 526 1.52 9.37 -32.22
N VAL A 527 1.89 8.14 -31.86
CA VAL A 527 1.46 7.47 -30.62
C VAL A 527 2.45 7.64 -29.47
N LEU A 528 3.51 8.45 -29.67
CA LEU A 528 4.57 8.69 -28.69
C LEU A 528 4.02 9.04 -27.31
N GLU A 529 2.93 9.82 -27.23
CA GLU A 529 2.34 10.26 -25.96
C GLU A 529 2.09 9.10 -24.99
N TYR A 530 1.60 7.95 -25.48
CA TYR A 530 1.21 6.80 -24.68
C TYR A 530 2.36 5.86 -24.33
N SER A 531 3.54 6.06 -24.93
CA SER A 531 4.76 5.30 -24.65
C SER A 531 5.92 6.19 -24.20
N LYS A 532 5.66 7.49 -24.00
CA LYS A 532 6.68 8.52 -23.77
C LYS A 532 7.56 8.21 -22.57
N ALA A 533 6.97 7.73 -21.47
CA ALA A 533 7.74 7.35 -20.28
C ALA A 533 8.73 6.22 -20.58
N ARG A 534 8.33 5.20 -21.36
CA ARG A 534 9.21 4.08 -21.74
C ARG A 534 10.29 4.53 -22.72
N ILE A 535 9.96 5.36 -23.70
CA ILE A 535 10.94 5.92 -24.65
C ILE A 535 11.97 6.80 -23.93
N LEU A 536 11.55 7.66 -23.00
CA LEU A 536 12.46 8.47 -22.19
C LEU A 536 13.38 7.62 -21.30
N GLN A 537 12.90 6.47 -20.80
CA GLN A 537 13.76 5.53 -20.09
C GLN A 537 14.86 4.97 -21.00
N LEU A 538 14.47 4.47 -22.18
CA LEU A 538 15.40 3.86 -23.14
C LEU A 538 16.40 4.90 -23.67
N GLU A 539 15.95 6.14 -23.88
CA GLU A 539 16.83 7.28 -24.17
C GLU A 539 17.80 7.56 -23.01
N GLY A 540 17.34 7.49 -21.76
CA GLY A 540 18.19 7.60 -20.58
C GLY A 540 19.29 6.52 -20.56
N LEU A 541 18.95 5.26 -20.87
CA LEU A 541 19.93 4.17 -20.98
C LEU A 541 20.93 4.40 -22.12
N HIS A 542 20.46 4.90 -23.27
CA HIS A 542 21.33 5.27 -24.39
C HIS A 542 22.31 6.37 -23.99
N LEU A 543 21.85 7.41 -23.28
CA LEU A 543 22.69 8.48 -22.74
C LEU A 543 23.71 7.97 -21.73
N LEU A 544 23.37 6.99 -20.88
CA LEU A 544 24.34 6.30 -20.02
C LEU A 544 25.44 5.62 -20.85
N GLY A 545 25.06 4.96 -21.96
CA GLY A 545 25.98 4.38 -22.95
C GLY A 545 27.03 5.36 -23.49
N GLN A 546 26.63 6.63 -23.62
CA GLN A 546 27.46 7.74 -24.09
C GLN A 546 28.18 8.50 -22.96
N ASN A 547 28.14 8.00 -21.71
CA ASN A 547 28.66 8.68 -20.52
C ASN A 547 27.99 10.03 -20.17
N LYS A 548 26.78 10.30 -20.69
CA LYS A 548 26.01 11.54 -20.47
C LYS A 548 25.10 11.42 -19.25
N PHE A 549 25.71 11.31 -18.07
CA PHE A 549 25.01 10.99 -16.82
C PHE A 549 24.00 12.05 -16.38
N LEU A 550 24.31 13.34 -16.55
CA LEU A 550 23.42 14.43 -16.14
C LEU A 550 22.17 14.50 -17.04
N GLU A 551 22.35 14.28 -18.34
CA GLU A 551 21.26 14.21 -19.31
C GLU A 551 20.39 12.98 -19.06
N ALA A 552 21.00 11.82 -18.78
CA ALA A 552 20.28 10.60 -18.42
C ALA A 552 19.43 10.80 -17.15
N GLU A 553 19.99 11.41 -16.10
CA GLU A 553 19.25 11.69 -14.86
C GLU A 553 18.04 12.60 -15.12
N LYS A 554 18.21 13.66 -15.93
CA LYS A 554 17.09 14.51 -16.36
C LYS A 554 16.05 13.69 -17.11
N GLY A 555 16.47 12.88 -18.09
CA GLY A 555 15.60 12.00 -18.87
C GLY A 555 14.75 11.07 -17.99
N PHE A 556 15.37 10.40 -17.00
CA PHE A 556 14.64 9.55 -16.07
C PHE A 556 13.66 10.33 -15.19
N ASN A 557 14.03 11.51 -14.69
CA ASN A 557 13.10 12.35 -13.93
C ASN A 557 11.91 12.81 -14.79
N LEU A 558 12.14 13.21 -16.05
CA LEU A 558 11.06 13.52 -16.98
C LEU A 558 10.16 12.30 -17.22
N ALA A 559 10.73 11.10 -17.35
CA ALA A 559 9.97 9.87 -17.53
C ALA A 559 9.07 9.58 -16.32
N ILE A 560 9.57 9.78 -15.09
CA ILE A 560 8.79 9.66 -13.85
C ILE A 560 7.61 10.65 -13.85
N ASP A 561 7.84 11.89 -14.27
CA ASP A 561 6.78 12.90 -14.36
C ASP A 561 5.73 12.55 -15.44
N GLU A 562 6.12 11.95 -16.56
CA GLU A 562 5.16 11.42 -17.54
C GLU A 562 4.31 10.28 -16.97
N CYS A 563 4.85 9.45 -16.08
CA CYS A 563 4.06 8.45 -15.34
C CYS A 563 3.02 9.05 -14.37
N LYS A 564 3.04 10.37 -14.12
CA LYS A 564 1.98 11.05 -13.34
C LYS A 564 0.79 11.47 -14.20
N LYS A 565 0.88 11.32 -15.53
CA LYS A 565 -0.18 11.71 -16.49
C LYS A 565 -1.00 10.52 -16.99
N TYR A 566 -0.36 9.36 -17.06
CA TYR A 566 -0.92 8.08 -17.51
C TYR A 566 -0.41 6.96 -16.60
N SER A 567 -1.17 5.88 -16.46
CA SER A 567 -0.71 4.70 -15.72
C SER A 567 0.16 3.82 -16.61
N PHE A 568 1.34 3.46 -16.10
CA PHE A 568 2.31 2.57 -16.75
C PHE A 568 2.67 1.38 -15.85
N GLY A 569 1.75 0.96 -14.98
CA GLY A 569 1.99 -0.05 -13.97
C GLY A 569 3.24 0.21 -13.12
N LYS A 570 4.14 -0.77 -13.08
CA LYS A 570 5.41 -0.74 -12.31
C LYS A 570 6.50 0.16 -12.89
N LEU A 571 6.30 0.78 -14.05
CA LEU A 571 7.34 1.53 -14.75
C LEU A 571 7.87 2.73 -13.94
N ARG A 572 6.98 3.47 -13.25
CA ARG A 572 7.38 4.60 -12.41
C ARG A 572 8.39 4.19 -11.34
N GLY A 573 8.14 3.04 -10.75
CA GLY A 573 9.00 2.41 -9.76
C GLY A 573 10.37 2.00 -10.29
N SER A 574 10.39 1.32 -11.45
CA SER A 574 11.62 0.94 -12.16
C SER A 574 12.43 2.16 -12.59
N LEU A 575 11.77 3.22 -13.07
CA LEU A 575 12.41 4.49 -13.41
C LEU A 575 13.01 5.18 -12.18
N ALA A 576 12.29 5.16 -11.05
CA ALA A 576 12.79 5.69 -9.79
C ALA A 576 14.00 4.89 -9.31
N LYS A 577 14.03 3.57 -9.48
CA LYS A 577 15.19 2.71 -9.22
C LYS A 577 16.40 3.13 -10.07
N ASP A 578 16.20 3.28 -11.39
CA ASP A 578 17.26 3.69 -12.32
C ASP A 578 17.80 5.08 -11.97
N ALA A 579 16.90 6.07 -11.80
CA ALA A 579 17.24 7.44 -11.44
C ALA A 579 17.96 7.52 -10.08
N PHE A 580 17.48 6.78 -9.07
CA PHE A 580 18.12 6.77 -7.76
C PHE A 580 19.48 6.12 -7.81
N SER A 581 19.62 4.99 -8.51
CA SER A 581 20.90 4.29 -8.65
C SER A 581 21.97 5.16 -9.31
N LEU A 582 21.59 5.90 -10.37
CA LEU A 582 22.43 6.90 -11.01
C LEU A 582 22.74 8.06 -10.05
N ALA A 583 21.73 8.57 -9.36
CA ALA A 583 21.90 9.63 -8.39
C ALA A 583 22.84 9.22 -7.24
N VAL A 584 22.96 7.95 -6.84
CA VAL A 584 23.93 7.52 -5.80
C VAL A 584 25.18 6.84 -6.35
N ALA A 585 25.34 6.77 -7.67
CA ALA A 585 26.44 6.06 -8.32
C ALA A 585 27.82 6.57 -7.89
N ASN A 586 27.98 7.89 -7.68
CA ASN A 586 29.26 8.51 -7.31
C ASN A 586 29.10 9.65 -6.27
N GLN A 587 28.03 9.61 -5.48
CA GLN A 587 27.82 10.56 -4.38
C GLN A 587 27.22 9.88 -3.15
N LYS A 588 27.34 10.55 -2.01
CA LYS A 588 26.70 10.12 -0.77
C LYS A 588 25.18 10.17 -0.89
N LEU A 589 24.49 9.31 -0.14
CA LEU A 589 23.05 9.42 0.04
C LEU A 589 22.73 10.78 0.69
N ILE A 590 21.78 11.52 0.09
CA ILE A 590 21.19 12.72 0.68
C ILE A 590 19.72 12.41 0.92
N PRO A 591 19.32 11.94 2.12
CA PRO A 591 17.99 11.38 2.37
C PRO A 591 16.86 12.29 1.89
N ASN A 592 16.86 13.57 2.30
CA ASN A 592 15.81 14.52 1.93
C ASN A 592 15.66 14.73 0.40
N ASN A 593 16.77 14.66 -0.35
CA ASN A 593 16.73 14.87 -1.80
C ASN A 593 16.37 13.58 -2.56
N HIS A 594 16.77 12.43 -2.02
CA HIS A 594 16.61 11.13 -2.65
C HIS A 594 15.34 10.39 -2.19
N GLU A 595 14.68 10.85 -1.13
CA GLU A 595 13.44 10.27 -0.61
C GLU A 595 12.35 10.22 -1.69
N LYS A 596 12.29 11.21 -2.59
CA LYS A 596 11.34 11.18 -3.72
C LYS A 596 11.47 9.92 -4.56
N TYR A 597 12.69 9.43 -4.80
CA TYR A 597 12.92 8.23 -5.59
C TYR A 597 12.59 6.99 -4.77
N TYR A 598 13.02 6.97 -3.50
CA TYR A 598 12.72 5.89 -2.58
C TYR A 598 11.21 5.67 -2.41
N ARG A 599 10.45 6.76 -2.23
CA ARG A 599 8.99 6.76 -2.14
C ARG A 599 8.36 6.20 -3.42
N ASP A 600 8.82 6.65 -4.59
CA ASP A 600 8.29 6.15 -5.86
C ASP A 600 8.60 4.65 -6.05
N MET A 601 9.78 4.18 -5.63
CA MET A 601 10.12 2.75 -5.61
C MET A 601 9.27 1.94 -4.61
N TYR A 602 8.93 2.54 -3.47
CA TYR A 602 8.14 1.88 -2.44
C TYR A 602 6.69 1.67 -2.91
N TYR A 603 6.08 2.70 -3.48
CA TYR A 603 4.67 2.66 -3.88
C TYR A 603 4.48 2.09 -5.29
N TRP A 604 5.31 2.43 -6.28
CA TRP A 604 5.10 2.02 -7.68
C TRP A 604 5.92 0.81 -8.12
N GLY A 605 6.36 -0.02 -7.17
CA GLY A 605 7.26 -1.14 -7.42
C GLY A 605 8.71 -0.68 -7.58
N GLY A 606 9.68 -1.59 -7.58
CA GLY A 606 11.11 -1.24 -7.72
C GLY A 606 11.96 -1.57 -6.49
N ILE A 607 11.32 -1.84 -5.34
CA ILE A 607 11.94 -2.59 -4.24
C ILE A 607 11.83 -4.09 -4.54
N ASN A 608 12.94 -4.81 -4.40
CA ASN A 608 12.93 -6.27 -4.56
C ASN A 608 12.42 -6.92 -3.27
N SER A 609 11.20 -7.47 -3.30
CA SER A 609 10.57 -8.14 -2.16
C SER A 609 11.31 -9.40 -1.69
N GLU A 610 12.18 -9.99 -2.50
CA GLU A 610 13.00 -11.15 -2.10
C GLU A 610 14.18 -10.75 -1.20
N LEU A 611 14.68 -9.52 -1.37
CA LEU A 611 15.80 -8.98 -0.58
C LEU A 611 15.32 -8.30 0.71
N TYR A 612 14.03 -7.97 0.77
CA TYR A 612 13.49 -7.00 1.70
C TYR A 612 12.07 -7.37 2.15
N SER A 613 11.85 -7.44 3.46
CA SER A 613 10.50 -7.33 4.02
C SER A 613 10.08 -5.86 3.94
N LEU A 614 8.94 -5.57 3.29
CA LEU A 614 8.43 -4.21 3.05
C LEU A 614 8.40 -3.36 4.34
N ASP A 615 8.12 -3.99 5.47
CA ASP A 615 8.01 -3.35 6.78
C ASP A 615 9.36 -2.93 7.40
N LYS A 616 10.47 -3.39 6.81
CA LYS A 616 11.84 -3.18 7.31
C LYS A 616 12.76 -2.47 6.31
N VAL A 617 12.25 -2.12 5.14
CA VAL A 617 13.06 -1.45 4.11
C VAL A 617 13.27 -0.01 4.52
N ASN A 618 14.50 0.44 4.43
CA ASN A 618 14.84 1.83 4.61
C ASN A 618 15.68 2.31 3.42
N ILE A 619 15.65 3.62 3.20
CA ILE A 619 16.36 4.27 2.10
C ILE A 619 17.87 4.00 2.13
N HIS A 620 18.43 3.76 3.32
CA HIS A 620 19.86 3.56 3.53
C HIS A 620 20.33 2.23 2.93
N ASP A 621 19.66 1.14 3.25
CA ASP A 621 20.02 -0.19 2.76
C ASP A 621 19.75 -0.29 1.25
N VAL A 622 18.62 0.28 0.78
CA VAL A 622 18.32 0.37 -0.65
C VAL A 622 19.39 1.15 -1.41
N SER A 623 19.88 2.27 -0.88
CA SER A 623 20.90 3.09 -1.58
C SER A 623 22.23 2.33 -1.81
N ARG A 624 22.62 1.44 -0.89
CA ARG A 624 23.81 0.59 -1.06
C ARG A 624 23.62 -0.36 -2.24
N ASP A 625 22.52 -1.09 -2.23
CA ASP A 625 22.22 -2.08 -3.27
C ASP A 625 22.03 -1.41 -4.64
N LEU A 626 21.48 -0.20 -4.68
CA LEU A 626 21.34 0.58 -5.89
C LEU A 626 22.67 1.04 -6.47
N HIS A 627 23.65 1.40 -5.64
CA HIS A 627 24.98 1.72 -6.13
C HIS A 627 25.66 0.51 -6.77
N GLU A 628 25.52 -0.67 -6.18
CA GLU A 628 26.02 -1.91 -6.78
C GLU A 628 25.29 -2.22 -8.09
N TYR A 629 23.95 -2.13 -8.09
CA TYR A 629 23.12 -2.29 -9.27
C TYR A 629 23.52 -1.35 -10.41
N PHE A 630 23.82 -0.07 -10.11
CA PHE A 630 24.25 0.89 -11.13
C PHE A 630 25.51 0.42 -11.84
N TRP A 631 26.59 0.14 -11.10
CA TRP A 631 27.88 -0.19 -11.68
C TRP A 631 27.98 -1.61 -12.23
N ALA A 632 27.19 -2.55 -11.68
CA ALA A 632 27.24 -3.95 -12.09
C ALA A 632 26.21 -4.30 -13.17
N THR A 633 25.14 -3.52 -13.32
CA THR A 633 24.00 -3.89 -14.18
C THR A 633 23.53 -2.75 -15.07
N LEU A 634 23.23 -1.57 -14.51
CA LEU A 634 22.61 -0.48 -15.27
C LEU A 634 23.58 0.23 -16.23
N TYR A 635 24.76 0.60 -15.74
CA TYR A 635 25.76 1.31 -16.52
C TYR A 635 26.53 0.35 -17.43
N LYS A 636 26.52 0.66 -18.72
CA LYS A 636 27.27 0.01 -19.79
C LYS A 636 27.79 1.10 -20.71
N CYS A 637 28.98 0.94 -21.26
CA CYS A 637 29.62 1.94 -22.12
C CYS A 637 29.64 1.45 -23.56
N TYR A 638 29.32 2.32 -24.53
CA TYR A 638 29.52 2.00 -25.94
C TYR A 638 31.03 1.86 -26.25
N PRO A 639 31.42 1.03 -27.24
CA PRO A 639 32.83 0.76 -27.54
C PRO A 639 33.66 2.02 -27.87
N ASP A 640 33.04 3.04 -28.43
CA ASP A 640 33.70 4.30 -28.84
C ASP A 640 33.91 5.29 -27.68
N TYR A 641 33.43 4.95 -26.48
CA TYR A 641 33.52 5.80 -25.29
C TYR A 641 34.39 5.14 -24.23
N GLU A 642 35.11 5.96 -23.44
CA GLU A 642 35.93 5.46 -22.33
C GLU A 642 35.04 5.01 -21.14
N PRO A 643 35.09 3.74 -20.71
CA PRO A 643 34.29 3.26 -19.60
C PRO A 643 34.57 4.02 -18.30
N LYS A 644 33.50 4.43 -17.61
CA LYS A 644 33.56 5.04 -16.28
C LYS A 644 33.46 3.97 -15.21
N PHE A 645 34.01 4.27 -14.04
CA PHE A 645 33.97 3.40 -12.87
C PHE A 645 33.60 4.22 -11.63
N ALA A 646 33.11 3.54 -10.60
CA ALA A 646 32.89 4.16 -9.30
C ALA A 646 34.22 4.70 -8.78
N SER A 647 34.27 6.01 -8.49
CA SER A 647 35.49 6.65 -7.99
C SER A 647 35.96 6.00 -6.70
N CYS A 648 35.03 5.64 -5.81
CA CYS A 648 35.33 4.92 -4.58
C CYS A 648 35.96 3.54 -4.87
N ARG A 649 35.43 2.79 -5.84
CA ARG A 649 35.93 1.43 -6.15
C ARG A 649 37.37 1.46 -6.64
N THR A 650 37.73 2.38 -7.53
CA THR A 650 39.11 2.48 -8.01
C THR A 650 40.08 2.91 -6.90
N GLU A 651 39.68 3.88 -6.07
CA GLU A 651 40.49 4.35 -4.94
C GLU A 651 40.67 3.24 -3.88
N PHE A 652 39.58 2.57 -3.52
CA PHE A 652 39.54 1.43 -2.59
C PHE A 652 40.30 0.22 -3.12
N GLU A 653 40.07 -0.23 -4.36
CA GLU A 653 40.76 -1.41 -4.91
C GLU A 653 42.28 -1.23 -4.98
N LYS A 654 42.74 -0.03 -5.36
CA LYS A 654 44.19 0.28 -5.36
C LYS A 654 44.74 0.26 -3.94
N PHE A 655 44.03 0.86 -2.99
CA PHE A 655 44.42 0.86 -1.57
C PHE A 655 44.47 -0.56 -1.00
N SER A 656 43.38 -1.32 -1.15
CA SER A 656 43.22 -2.69 -0.66
C SER A 656 44.22 -3.67 -1.28
N LYS A 657 44.51 -3.57 -2.58
CA LYS A 657 45.57 -4.40 -3.23
C LYS A 657 46.95 -4.11 -2.64
N ASN A 658 47.28 -2.83 -2.43
CA ASN A 658 48.57 -2.47 -1.84
C ASN A 658 48.66 -2.98 -0.40
N ILE A 659 47.63 -2.78 0.42
CA ILE A 659 47.59 -3.31 1.79
C ILE A 659 47.72 -4.83 1.80
N ALA A 660 46.94 -5.55 0.99
CA ALA A 660 47.04 -7.00 0.90
C ALA A 660 48.47 -7.46 0.51
N SER A 661 49.14 -6.74 -0.41
CA SER A 661 50.53 -7.03 -0.76
C SER A 661 51.49 -6.81 0.40
N CYS A 662 51.28 -5.76 1.22
CA CYS A 662 52.14 -5.49 2.37
C CYS A 662 51.91 -6.47 3.51
N ILE A 663 50.66 -6.87 3.78
CA ILE A 663 50.35 -7.94 4.74
C ILE A 663 51.05 -9.24 4.30
N LYS A 664 50.92 -9.63 3.02
CA LYS A 664 51.57 -10.84 2.48
C LYS A 664 53.09 -10.79 2.55
N ALA A 665 53.67 -9.60 2.34
CA ALA A 665 55.11 -9.38 2.40
C ALA A 665 55.64 -9.05 3.82
N GLN A 666 54.77 -9.03 4.84
CA GLN A 666 55.09 -8.60 6.21
C GLN A 666 55.82 -7.25 6.29
N LYS A 667 55.41 -6.30 5.44
CA LYS A 667 55.97 -4.93 5.43
C LYS A 667 55.11 -3.97 6.26
N PRO A 668 55.71 -2.95 6.90
CA PRO A 668 54.96 -1.95 7.65
C PRO A 668 53.95 -1.20 6.77
N ILE A 669 52.71 -1.06 7.24
CA ILE A 669 51.64 -0.41 6.47
C ILE A 669 51.92 1.08 6.25
N SER A 670 52.64 1.74 7.17
CA SER A 670 53.08 3.14 7.08
C SER A 670 53.76 3.48 5.74
N THR A 671 54.47 2.52 5.14
CA THR A 671 55.11 2.68 3.83
C THR A 671 54.11 2.96 2.70
N ILE A 672 52.92 2.34 2.75
CA ILE A 672 51.84 2.58 1.79
C ILE A 672 51.08 3.86 2.14
N LEU A 673 50.83 4.11 3.43
CA LEU A 673 49.99 5.23 3.86
C LEU A 673 50.52 6.59 3.41
N SER A 674 51.83 6.76 3.32
CA SER A 674 52.43 7.98 2.74
C SER A 674 51.88 8.32 1.34
N LYS A 675 51.60 7.31 0.50
CA LYS A 675 51.06 7.46 -0.85
C LYS A 675 49.57 7.83 -0.87
N TYR A 676 48.86 7.59 0.23
CA TYR A 676 47.40 7.78 0.35
C TYR A 676 47.03 8.82 1.42
N SER A 677 47.93 9.72 1.77
CA SER A 677 47.74 10.73 2.82
C SER A 677 46.47 11.58 2.68
N GLY A 678 45.97 11.78 1.45
CA GLY A 678 44.71 12.47 1.18
C GLY A 678 43.45 11.73 1.66
N LEU A 679 43.55 10.47 2.08
CA LEU A 679 42.42 9.68 2.58
C LEU A 679 42.17 9.83 4.08
N LYS A 680 43.13 10.40 4.83
CA LYS A 680 43.11 10.47 6.31
C LYS A 680 41.79 10.99 6.88
N ASN A 681 41.19 12.01 6.25
CA ASN A 681 39.99 12.68 6.77
C ASN A 681 38.84 12.65 5.74
N LYS A 682 38.98 11.82 4.69
CA LYS A 682 38.12 11.89 3.51
C LYS A 682 37.05 10.80 3.56
N GLN A 683 35.79 11.23 3.52
CA GLN A 683 34.69 10.35 3.17
C GLN A 683 34.76 10.00 1.67
N LEU A 684 34.63 8.71 1.35
CA LEU A 684 34.65 8.26 -0.02
C LEU A 684 33.34 8.62 -0.73
N LYS A 685 33.41 8.79 -2.04
CA LYS A 685 32.25 8.99 -2.92
C LYS A 685 31.48 7.67 -3.10
N TYR A 686 30.87 7.22 -2.02
CA TYR A 686 30.10 5.99 -1.87
C TYR A 686 28.79 6.33 -1.16
N PRO A 687 27.65 5.65 -1.41
CA PRO A 687 26.37 6.02 -0.82
C PRO A 687 26.40 6.04 0.70
N GLN A 688 27.17 5.13 1.30
CA GLN A 688 27.33 5.03 2.73
C GLN A 688 28.28 6.07 3.32
N ALA A 689 28.91 6.91 2.49
CA ALA A 689 29.87 7.94 2.92
C ALA A 689 31.01 7.40 3.81
N ASP A 690 31.37 6.13 3.66
CA ASP A 690 32.38 5.49 4.48
C ASP A 690 33.76 6.10 4.28
N SER A 691 34.53 6.17 5.36
CA SER A 691 35.99 6.28 5.27
C SER A 691 36.60 4.96 4.80
N ILE A 692 37.85 5.00 4.33
CA ILE A 692 38.55 3.78 3.93
C ILE A 692 38.67 2.77 5.08
N VAL A 693 38.82 3.26 6.32
CA VAL A 693 38.89 2.43 7.53
C VAL A 693 37.54 1.79 7.81
N LEU A 694 36.44 2.54 7.73
CA LEU A 694 35.09 2.00 7.92
C LEU A 694 34.76 0.90 6.90
N LEU A 695 35.11 1.08 5.63
CA LEU A 695 34.92 0.05 4.60
C LEU A 695 35.66 -1.24 4.95
N ILE A 696 36.95 -1.14 5.30
CA ILE A 696 37.75 -2.32 5.66
C ILE A 696 37.20 -2.98 6.92
N MET A 697 36.85 -2.20 7.95
CA MET A 697 36.24 -2.72 9.18
C MET A 697 34.94 -3.48 8.89
N LYS A 698 34.04 -2.91 8.10
CA LYS A 698 32.77 -3.56 7.72
C LYS A 698 33.02 -4.86 6.96
N ILE A 699 33.96 -4.87 6.01
CA ILE A 699 34.32 -6.08 5.25
C ILE A 699 34.92 -7.14 6.17
N SER A 700 35.88 -6.77 7.02
CA SER A 700 36.55 -7.70 7.95
C SER A 700 35.57 -8.28 8.96
N TYR A 701 34.68 -7.47 9.53
CA TYR A 701 33.71 -7.96 10.51
C TYR A 701 32.59 -8.79 9.87
N ASP A 702 32.13 -8.44 8.66
CA ASP A 702 31.21 -9.29 7.89
C ASP A 702 31.85 -10.65 7.56
N MET A 703 33.12 -10.66 7.17
CA MET A 703 33.90 -11.88 6.96
C MET A 703 34.02 -12.69 8.25
N SER A 704 34.37 -12.08 9.39
CA SER A 704 34.38 -12.74 10.71
C SER A 704 33.05 -13.37 11.06
N SER A 705 31.94 -12.68 10.78
CA SER A 705 30.59 -13.17 11.03
C SER A 705 30.28 -14.40 10.18
N LYS A 706 30.55 -14.34 8.88
CA LYS A 706 30.36 -15.46 7.94
C LYS A 706 31.24 -16.66 8.28
N LEU A 707 32.52 -16.46 8.60
CA LEU A 707 33.42 -17.55 8.99
C LEU A 707 32.93 -18.30 10.24
N ARG A 708 32.37 -17.59 11.23
CA ARG A 708 31.73 -18.22 12.40
C ARG A 708 30.53 -19.08 12.01
N SER A 709 29.75 -18.69 11.01
CA SER A 709 28.61 -19.47 10.51
C SER A 709 29.01 -20.70 9.68
N PHE A 710 30.14 -20.63 8.97
CA PHE A 710 30.65 -21.73 8.13
C PHE A 710 31.65 -22.66 8.84
N SER A 711 31.83 -22.51 10.16
CA SER A 711 32.87 -23.22 10.92
C SER A 711 32.76 -24.75 10.86
N GLN A 712 31.62 -25.30 10.42
CA GLN A 712 31.37 -26.74 10.26
C GLN A 712 31.38 -27.24 8.80
N ALA A 713 31.43 -26.34 7.81
CA ALA A 713 31.21 -26.68 6.39
C ALA A 713 32.48 -26.69 5.53
N LEU A 714 33.58 -26.10 5.99
CA LEU A 714 34.84 -25.98 5.25
C LEU A 714 35.96 -26.81 5.89
N PRO A 715 36.93 -27.30 5.11
CA PRO A 715 38.15 -27.93 5.64
C PRO A 715 38.87 -27.02 6.64
N VAL A 716 39.43 -27.61 7.70
CA VAL A 716 40.07 -26.89 8.81
C VAL A 716 41.23 -26.03 8.31
N GLU A 717 41.99 -26.52 7.33
CA GLU A 717 43.11 -25.80 6.72
C GLU A 717 42.65 -24.53 6.00
N ALA A 718 41.61 -24.63 5.17
CA ALA A 718 41.03 -23.49 4.46
C ALA A 718 40.42 -22.47 5.43
N MET A 719 39.76 -22.95 6.49
CA MET A 719 39.24 -22.10 7.57
C MET A 719 40.38 -21.35 8.29
N ASN A 720 41.49 -22.04 8.59
CA ASN A 720 42.66 -21.43 9.24
C ASN A 720 43.37 -20.40 8.36
N GLU A 721 43.40 -20.59 7.04
CA GLU A 721 43.93 -19.61 6.11
C GLU A 721 43.04 -18.36 6.01
N LEU A 722 41.72 -18.55 5.92
CA LEU A 722 40.75 -17.45 5.90
C LEU A 722 40.77 -16.65 7.21
N ASN A 723 40.84 -17.32 8.36
CA ASN A 723 40.99 -16.67 9.66
C ASN A 723 42.29 -15.84 9.73
N ARG A 724 43.43 -16.41 9.30
CA ARG A 724 44.71 -15.68 9.24
C ARG A 724 44.65 -14.45 8.34
N ALA A 725 44.01 -14.56 7.17
CA ALA A 725 43.85 -13.45 6.25
C ALA A 725 42.99 -12.33 6.87
N ASN A 726 41.89 -12.70 7.54
CA ASN A 726 41.00 -11.75 8.19
C ASN A 726 41.64 -11.08 9.42
N ASP A 727 42.38 -11.84 10.23
CA ASP A 727 43.17 -11.31 11.35
C ASP A 727 44.24 -10.33 10.85
N GLY A 728 44.87 -10.61 9.71
CA GLY A 728 45.80 -9.69 9.05
C GLY A 728 45.13 -8.38 8.62
N LEU A 729 43.89 -8.44 8.12
CA LEU A 729 43.12 -7.23 7.78
C LEU A 729 42.73 -6.42 9.02
N ILE A 730 42.30 -7.07 10.11
CA ILE A 730 42.00 -6.37 11.37
C ILE A 730 43.28 -5.76 11.96
N GLY A 731 44.42 -6.47 11.89
CA GLY A 731 45.73 -5.92 12.23
C GLY A 731 46.07 -4.68 11.41
N ALA A 732 45.80 -4.72 10.10
CA ALA A 732 46.00 -3.59 9.22
C ALA A 732 45.13 -2.38 9.57
N VAL A 733 43.85 -2.59 9.91
CA VAL A 733 42.97 -1.52 10.41
C VAL A 733 43.58 -0.82 11.62
N ARG A 734 44.13 -1.59 12.57
CA ARG A 734 44.73 -1.07 13.80
C ARG A 734 45.99 -0.25 13.51
N GLU A 735 46.87 -0.70 12.61
CA GLU A 735 48.03 0.07 12.17
C GLU A 735 47.63 1.37 11.47
N ILE A 736 46.58 1.34 10.62
CA ILE A 736 46.08 2.56 9.96
C ILE A 736 45.59 3.57 10.99
N ILE A 737 44.85 3.13 12.02
CA ILE A 737 44.35 4.00 13.09
C ILE A 737 45.50 4.68 13.85
N GLN A 738 46.59 3.96 14.10
CA GLN A 738 47.76 4.50 14.79
C GLN A 738 48.50 5.56 13.94
N GLU A 739 48.63 5.32 12.65
CA GLU A 739 49.32 6.23 11.72
C GLU A 739 48.45 7.42 11.32
N TRP A 740 47.13 7.23 11.24
CA TRP A 740 46.11 8.21 10.86
C TRP A 740 45.07 8.39 11.97
N PRO A 741 45.44 8.90 13.16
CA PRO A 741 44.50 9.12 14.25
C PRO A 741 43.38 10.09 13.89
N GLU A 742 43.53 10.91 12.85
CA GLU A 742 42.52 11.86 12.41
C GLU A 742 41.30 11.19 11.72
N ILE A 743 41.41 9.92 11.32
CA ILE A 743 40.32 9.20 10.63
C ILE A 743 39.25 8.64 11.57
N VAL A 744 39.53 8.60 12.87
CA VAL A 744 38.80 7.79 13.85
C VAL A 744 37.38 8.28 14.14
N ASP A 745 37.10 9.54 13.85
CA ASP A 745 35.78 10.18 14.02
C ASP A 745 35.03 10.35 12.69
N VAL A 746 35.64 9.98 11.55
CA VAL A 746 34.95 10.03 10.26
C VAL A 746 33.86 8.97 10.26
N SER A 747 32.61 9.41 10.39
CA SER A 747 31.45 8.53 10.45
C SER A 747 30.96 8.12 9.06
N ASP A 748 30.17 7.05 9.02
CA ASP A 748 29.36 6.73 7.85
C ASP A 748 28.08 7.58 7.78
N PHE A 749 27.26 7.31 6.77
CA PHE A 749 25.96 7.92 6.53
C PHE A 749 24.89 7.66 7.59
N LYS A 750 25.02 6.60 8.40
CA LYS A 750 24.18 6.35 9.58
C LYS A 750 24.74 7.09 10.81
N GLN A 751 25.75 7.94 10.61
CA GLN A 751 26.54 8.61 11.65
C GLN A 751 27.24 7.62 12.59
N GLN A 752 27.52 6.40 12.11
CA GLN A 752 28.26 5.40 12.88
C GLN A 752 29.76 5.65 12.74
N THR A 753 30.45 5.75 13.88
CA THR A 753 31.91 5.93 13.92
C THR A 753 32.62 4.58 13.94
N PRO A 754 33.91 4.52 13.56
CA PRO A 754 34.77 3.34 13.78
C PRO A 754 34.63 2.75 15.18
N LEU A 755 34.55 3.60 16.20
CA LEU A 755 34.43 3.19 17.61
C LEU A 755 33.11 2.45 17.88
N MET A 756 31.99 2.94 17.34
CA MET A 756 30.71 2.24 17.44
C MET A 756 30.73 0.89 16.72
N ILE A 757 31.32 0.83 15.52
CA ILE A 757 31.40 -0.40 14.73
C ILE A 757 32.27 -1.45 15.43
N ALA A 758 33.42 -1.07 15.99
CA ALA A 758 34.28 -1.97 16.77
C ALA A 758 33.58 -2.46 18.05
N ALA A 759 32.92 -1.56 18.79
CA ALA A 759 32.16 -1.92 19.99
C ALA A 759 31.01 -2.88 19.69
N HIS A 760 30.28 -2.66 18.59
CA HIS A 760 29.20 -3.55 18.16
C HIS A 760 29.69 -4.95 17.78
N ASN A 761 30.90 -5.05 17.22
CA ASN A 761 31.51 -6.33 16.81
C ASN A 761 32.33 -7.02 17.91
N GLN A 762 32.26 -6.52 19.15
CA GLN A 762 32.98 -7.03 20.31
C GLN A 762 34.52 -6.99 20.18
N ASP A 763 35.06 -6.13 19.31
CA ASP A 763 36.50 -5.97 19.11
C ASP A 763 37.07 -4.91 20.07
N TYR A 764 37.13 -5.28 21.35
CA TYR A 764 37.58 -4.38 22.42
C TYR A 764 39.01 -3.87 22.23
N LYS A 765 39.88 -4.62 21.53
CA LYS A 765 41.25 -4.19 21.20
C LYS A 765 41.26 -3.01 20.24
N THR A 766 40.38 -3.04 19.23
CA THR A 766 40.23 -1.91 18.31
C THR A 766 39.52 -0.74 19.00
N VAL A 767 38.58 -1.00 19.93
CA VAL A 767 38.00 0.04 20.80
C VAL A 767 39.07 0.75 21.62
N GLU A 768 39.93 0.02 22.31
CA GLU A 768 41.05 0.58 23.10
C GLU A 768 41.98 1.43 22.23
N LEU A 769 42.37 0.94 21.05
CA LEU A 769 43.21 1.69 20.13
C LEU A 769 42.57 2.97 19.61
N LEU A 770 41.29 2.93 19.25
CA LEU A 770 40.54 4.12 18.82
C LEU A 770 40.46 5.17 19.93
N LEU A 771 40.21 4.75 21.18
CA LEU A 771 40.18 5.65 22.33
C LEU A 771 41.56 6.26 22.62
N ASN A 772 42.63 5.45 22.52
CA ASN A 772 44.01 5.93 22.63
C ASN A 772 44.36 6.94 21.52
N ALA A 773 43.82 6.75 20.31
CA ALA A 773 43.89 7.68 19.19
C ALA A 773 42.95 8.89 19.31
N LYS A 774 42.34 9.11 20.49
CA LYS A 774 41.44 10.23 20.81
C LYS A 774 40.12 10.25 20.02
N ALA A 775 39.62 9.09 19.60
CA ALA A 775 38.25 8.98 19.08
C ALA A 775 37.24 9.50 20.10
N ASN A 776 36.28 10.30 19.64
CA ASN A 776 35.26 10.88 20.50
C ASN A 776 34.15 9.84 20.78
N PRO A 777 34.03 9.32 22.03
CA PRO A 777 33.05 8.30 22.36
C PRO A 777 31.61 8.84 22.45
N ASN A 778 31.44 10.17 22.48
CA ASN A 778 30.17 10.87 22.65
C ASN A 778 29.45 11.18 21.34
N LEU A 779 30.06 10.87 20.19
CA LEU A 779 29.37 10.95 18.90
C LEU A 779 28.15 10.03 18.88
N ARG A 780 27.13 10.40 18.12
CA ARG A 780 25.82 9.73 18.09
C ARG A 780 25.47 9.31 16.68
N ASP A 781 24.94 8.09 16.54
CA ASP A 781 24.36 7.65 15.28
C ASP A 781 22.97 8.26 15.03
N LEU A 782 22.33 7.97 13.89
CA LEU A 782 20.99 8.47 13.57
C LEU A 782 19.90 8.07 14.59
N LYS A 783 20.11 7.03 15.39
CA LYS A 783 19.23 6.61 16.49
C LYS A 783 19.64 7.23 17.83
N GLY A 784 20.56 8.19 17.83
CA GLY A 784 21.09 8.82 19.02
C GLY A 784 22.03 7.93 19.84
N ARG A 785 22.43 6.76 19.33
CA ARG A 785 23.24 5.78 20.08
C ARG A 785 24.73 6.16 20.07
N THR A 786 25.37 6.00 21.22
CA THR A 786 26.83 6.14 21.39
C THR A 786 27.55 4.80 21.28
N ALA A 787 28.89 4.80 21.37
CA ALA A 787 29.67 3.56 21.42
C ALA A 787 29.31 2.68 22.64
N LEU A 788 28.91 3.27 23.78
CA LEU A 788 28.52 2.52 24.98
C LEU A 788 27.17 1.81 24.79
N HIS A 789 26.22 2.44 24.08
CA HIS A 789 25.00 1.76 23.64
C HIS A 789 25.34 0.57 22.73
N SER A 790 26.28 0.74 21.79
CA SER A 790 26.71 -0.35 20.90
C SER A 790 27.37 -1.50 21.66
N ALA A 791 28.20 -1.21 22.67
CA ALA A 791 28.81 -2.22 23.54
C ALA A 791 27.78 -2.98 24.40
N ALA A 792 26.80 -2.26 24.97
CA ALA A 792 25.68 -2.87 25.69
C ALA A 792 24.83 -3.75 24.76
N ALA A 793 24.52 -3.25 23.57
CA ALA A 793 23.72 -3.94 22.56
C ALA A 793 24.41 -5.20 22.00
N SER A 794 25.74 -5.23 21.97
CA SER A 794 26.55 -6.38 21.52
C SER A 794 26.98 -7.31 22.66
N ARG A 795 26.64 -6.97 23.91
CA ARG A 795 27.04 -7.69 25.13
C ARG A 795 28.56 -7.75 25.35
N CYS A 796 29.29 -6.70 24.95
CA CYS A 796 30.75 -6.65 25.14
C CYS A 796 31.14 -5.89 26.42
N LEU A 797 31.29 -6.62 27.53
CA LEU A 797 31.68 -6.03 28.82
C LEU A 797 33.01 -5.27 28.76
N LEU A 798 34.01 -5.80 28.04
CA LEU A 798 35.33 -5.16 27.95
C LEU A 798 35.26 -3.81 27.23
N SER A 799 34.53 -3.72 26.11
CA SER A 799 34.31 -2.44 25.43
C SER A 799 33.57 -1.45 26.33
N ALA A 800 32.55 -1.91 27.09
CA ALA A 800 31.85 -1.05 28.04
C ALA A 800 32.78 -0.49 29.13
N LYS A 801 33.64 -1.34 29.72
CA LYS A 801 34.65 -0.90 30.70
C LYS A 801 35.60 0.14 30.13
N LEU A 802 36.20 -0.15 28.97
CA LEU A 802 37.15 0.75 28.31
C LEU A 802 36.52 2.12 28.01
N LEU A 803 35.27 2.16 27.54
CA LEU A 803 34.56 3.40 27.24
C LEU A 803 34.32 4.24 28.50
N LEU A 804 33.92 3.62 29.61
CA LEU A 804 33.74 4.29 30.90
C LEU A 804 35.07 4.81 31.47
N GLU A 805 36.13 4.00 31.38
CA GLU A 805 37.49 4.38 31.82
C GLU A 805 38.04 5.58 31.04
N HIS A 806 37.63 5.76 29.78
CA HIS A 806 38.00 6.90 28.93
C HIS A 806 37.04 8.10 29.04
N GLY A 807 36.14 8.11 30.03
CA GLY A 807 35.29 9.27 30.33
C GLY A 807 34.23 9.58 29.26
N ILE A 808 33.62 8.54 28.68
CA ILE A 808 32.41 8.72 27.87
C ILE A 808 31.30 9.38 28.71
N ASP A 809 30.52 10.27 28.10
CA ASP A 809 29.28 10.80 28.68
C ASP A 809 28.17 9.74 28.56
N GLU A 810 27.90 9.08 29.67
CA GLU A 810 26.90 8.04 29.85
C GLU A 810 25.46 8.56 29.85
N THR A 811 25.28 9.88 29.99
CA THR A 811 23.96 10.53 30.08
C THR A 811 23.32 10.77 28.73
N ILE A 812 24.08 10.59 27.64
CA ILE A 812 23.58 10.74 26.28
C ILE A 812 22.48 9.69 26.02
N LEU A 813 21.32 10.17 25.55
CA LEU A 813 20.15 9.33 25.30
C LEU A 813 20.02 8.97 23.82
N THR A 814 19.39 7.84 23.52
CA THR A 814 18.90 7.54 22.17
C THR A 814 17.75 8.47 21.77
N ILE A 815 17.30 8.40 20.51
CA ILE A 815 16.07 9.10 20.07
C ILE A 815 14.82 8.64 20.83
N GLU A 816 14.84 7.43 21.42
CA GLU A 816 13.76 6.89 22.25
C GLU A 816 13.88 7.35 23.72
N GLY A 817 14.85 8.22 24.04
CA GLY A 817 15.14 8.61 25.42
C GLY A 817 15.86 7.52 26.24
N ALA A 818 16.26 6.41 25.61
CA ALA A 818 16.87 5.29 26.34
C ALA A 818 18.34 5.58 26.68
N THR A 819 18.76 5.17 27.88
CA THR A 819 20.17 5.19 28.33
C THR A 819 20.92 3.91 27.88
N PRO A 820 22.25 3.86 28.02
CA PRO A 820 23.00 2.61 27.88
C PRO A 820 22.52 1.51 28.85
N LEU A 821 22.04 1.88 30.04
CA LEU A 821 21.52 0.96 31.05
C LEU A 821 20.18 0.33 30.60
N HIS A 822 19.28 1.11 29.99
CA HIS A 822 18.09 0.56 29.32
C HIS A 822 18.47 -0.44 28.23
N THR A 823 19.50 -0.13 27.44
CA THR A 823 19.97 -1.01 26.36
C THR A 823 20.52 -2.32 26.92
N ALA A 824 21.38 -2.27 27.94
CA ALA A 824 21.92 -3.46 28.60
C ALA A 824 20.81 -4.32 29.22
N THR A 825 19.81 -3.68 29.84
CA THR A 825 18.64 -4.34 30.42
C THR A 825 17.80 -5.03 29.35
N ARG A 826 17.51 -4.34 28.24
CA ARG A 826 16.75 -4.88 27.09
C ARG A 826 17.47 -6.07 26.43
N MET A 827 18.81 -6.10 26.49
CA MET A 827 19.60 -7.26 26.05
C MET A 827 19.77 -8.33 27.15
N GLY A 828 19.31 -8.08 28.37
CA GLY A 828 19.51 -8.99 29.51
C GLY A 828 20.97 -9.28 29.84
N GLU A 829 21.87 -8.32 29.60
CA GLU A 829 23.30 -8.48 29.87
C GLU A 829 23.63 -8.03 31.29
N LEU A 830 23.43 -8.95 32.25
CA LEU A 830 23.58 -8.69 33.69
C LEU A 830 24.95 -8.11 34.06
N SER A 831 26.03 -8.53 33.39
CA SER A 831 27.38 -8.06 33.71
C SER A 831 27.56 -6.57 33.41
N ILE A 832 26.97 -6.10 32.30
CA ILE A 832 27.01 -4.69 31.91
C ILE A 832 26.03 -3.87 32.76
N VAL A 833 24.86 -4.43 33.11
CA VAL A 833 23.93 -3.80 34.06
C VAL A 833 24.63 -3.52 35.39
N LYS A 834 25.31 -4.53 35.96
CA LYS A 834 26.12 -4.40 37.19
C LYS A 834 27.17 -3.30 37.07
N LEU A 835 27.95 -3.32 35.98
CA LEU A 835 28.99 -2.33 35.73
C LEU A 835 28.44 -0.91 35.65
N LEU A 836 27.37 -0.70 34.87
CA LEU A 836 26.77 0.61 34.69
C LEU A 836 26.13 1.13 35.98
N ILE A 837 25.51 0.27 36.79
CA ILE A 837 25.00 0.67 38.11
C ILE A 837 26.12 1.05 39.07
N GLU A 838 27.22 0.29 39.08
CA GLU A 838 28.37 0.57 39.95
C GLU A 838 29.07 1.88 39.58
N LYS A 839 29.21 2.16 38.28
CA LYS A 839 29.97 3.32 37.78
C LYS A 839 29.12 4.57 37.53
N CYS A 840 27.85 4.37 37.20
CA CYS A 840 26.91 5.40 36.72
C CYS A 840 25.53 5.24 37.40
N PRO A 841 25.45 5.29 38.75
CA PRO A 841 24.22 5.03 39.50
C PRO A 841 23.07 6.00 39.16
N GLU A 842 23.37 7.20 38.68
CA GLU A 842 22.39 8.20 38.24
C GLU A 842 21.51 7.72 37.08
N LEU A 843 21.99 6.77 36.25
CA LEU A 843 21.22 6.21 35.15
C LEU A 843 19.99 5.40 35.61
N LEU A 844 19.94 4.99 36.89
CA LEU A 844 18.80 4.26 37.47
C LEU A 844 17.51 5.09 37.45
N GLN A 845 17.63 6.41 37.58
CA GLN A 845 16.50 7.34 37.74
C GLN A 845 16.06 7.98 36.42
N VAL A 846 16.73 7.67 35.31
CA VAL A 846 16.40 8.23 34.00
C VAL A 846 15.29 7.40 33.37
N SER A 847 14.17 8.02 33.01
CA SER A 847 13.11 7.39 32.24
C SER A 847 13.31 7.61 30.73
N ASP A 848 12.92 6.63 29.93
CA ASP A 848 12.83 6.79 28.47
C ASP A 848 11.64 7.67 28.05
N LEU A 849 11.43 7.88 26.75
CA LEU A 849 10.31 8.71 26.25
C LEU A 849 8.91 8.15 26.60
N LYS A 850 8.81 6.88 27.01
CA LYS A 850 7.56 6.27 27.49
C LYS A 850 7.40 6.42 29.01
N GLY A 851 8.33 7.10 29.68
CA GLY A 851 8.33 7.26 31.13
C GLY A 851 8.83 6.03 31.88
N ILE A 852 9.41 5.03 31.18
CA ILE A 852 9.84 3.77 31.78
C ILE A 852 11.32 3.88 32.19
N THR A 853 11.65 3.53 33.44
CA THR A 853 13.04 3.43 33.94
C THR A 853 13.67 2.07 33.60
N PRO A 854 15.01 1.90 33.70
CA PRO A 854 15.65 0.61 33.46
C PRO A 854 15.16 -0.50 34.42
N SER A 855 14.88 -0.15 35.67
CA SER A 855 14.36 -1.06 36.69
C SER A 855 12.93 -1.53 36.34
N GLU A 856 12.05 -0.60 35.98
CA GLU A 856 10.68 -0.91 35.54
C GLU A 856 10.66 -1.74 34.25
N LEU A 857 11.55 -1.45 33.30
CA LEU A 857 11.72 -2.26 32.10
C LEU A 857 12.13 -3.70 32.45
N ALA A 858 13.08 -3.88 33.37
CA ALA A 858 13.50 -5.21 33.83
C ALA A 858 12.35 -5.97 34.50
N ALA A 859 11.61 -5.31 35.39
CA ALA A 859 10.44 -5.89 36.08
C ALA A 859 9.35 -6.31 35.08
N THR A 860 9.01 -5.43 34.13
CA THR A 860 7.98 -5.69 33.10
C THR A 860 8.32 -6.94 32.28
N ILE A 861 9.58 -7.07 31.85
CA ILE A 861 10.03 -8.24 31.07
C ILE A 861 10.06 -9.52 31.92
N ALA A 862 10.41 -9.41 33.20
CA ALA A 862 10.53 -10.55 34.11
C ALA A 862 9.19 -11.09 34.65
N GLU A 863 8.19 -10.22 34.78
CA GLU A 863 6.87 -10.54 35.33
C GLU A 863 5.88 -10.94 34.24
N ASP A 864 5.92 -10.28 33.08
CA ASP A 864 5.00 -10.55 31.97
C ASP A 864 5.64 -11.37 30.84
N ARG A 865 5.21 -12.63 30.75
CA ARG A 865 5.65 -13.57 29.71
C ARG A 865 5.28 -13.10 28.29
N VAL A 866 4.18 -12.37 28.12
CA VAL A 866 3.78 -11.82 26.81
C VAL A 866 4.79 -10.75 26.38
N HIS A 867 5.19 -9.86 27.28
CA HIS A 867 6.24 -8.87 27.00
C HIS A 867 7.59 -9.53 26.68
N TYR A 868 7.97 -10.59 27.40
CA TYR A 868 9.16 -11.38 27.06
C TYR A 868 9.06 -11.98 25.65
N GLU A 869 7.94 -12.60 25.28
CA GLU A 869 7.78 -13.19 23.93
C GLU A 869 7.76 -12.12 22.83
N LEU A 870 7.18 -10.94 23.09
CA LEU A 870 7.24 -9.80 22.16
C LEU A 870 8.68 -9.30 21.97
N LEU A 871 9.43 -9.11 23.06
CA LEU A 871 10.83 -8.73 23.02
C LEU A 871 11.68 -9.80 22.33
N ARG A 872 11.45 -11.08 22.64
CA ARG A 872 12.12 -12.21 22.01
C ARG A 872 11.91 -12.20 20.50
N ARG A 873 10.65 -12.11 20.05
CA ARG A 873 10.32 -12.02 18.61
C ARG A 873 10.99 -10.81 17.97
N TYR A 874 10.98 -9.66 18.63
CA TYR A 874 11.66 -8.46 18.17
C TYR A 874 13.17 -8.71 17.99
N LEU A 875 13.86 -9.23 19.01
CA LEU A 875 15.30 -9.52 18.97
C LEU A 875 15.67 -10.61 17.95
N GLU A 876 14.88 -11.68 17.84
CA GLU A 876 15.03 -12.72 16.81
C GLU A 876 14.87 -12.11 15.41
N SER A 877 13.90 -11.22 15.23
CA SER A 877 13.68 -10.52 13.96
C SER A 877 14.83 -9.57 13.59
N GLU A 878 15.61 -9.12 14.58
CA GLU A 878 16.84 -8.34 14.45
C GLU A 878 18.11 -9.23 14.37
N LYS A 879 17.95 -10.56 14.30
CA LYS A 879 19.03 -11.56 14.33
C LYS A 879 19.96 -11.44 15.54
N ARG A 880 19.43 -10.98 16.68
CA ARG A 880 20.16 -10.84 17.94
C ARG A 880 20.01 -12.08 18.79
N THR A 881 21.04 -12.42 19.56
CA THR A 881 20.95 -13.48 20.57
C THR A 881 19.91 -13.09 21.63
N VAL A 882 19.02 -14.02 21.98
CA VAL A 882 18.02 -13.83 23.02
C VAL A 882 18.44 -14.62 24.26
N VAL A 883 18.44 -13.97 25.43
CA VAL A 883 18.66 -14.65 26.71
C VAL A 883 17.35 -15.22 27.23
N SER A 884 17.42 -16.23 28.09
CA SER A 884 16.21 -16.85 28.64
C SER A 884 15.44 -15.87 29.53
N HIS A 885 14.13 -16.11 29.67
CA HIS A 885 13.29 -15.36 30.60
C HIS A 885 13.84 -15.36 32.03
N GLU A 886 14.50 -16.45 32.45
CA GLU A 886 15.14 -16.56 33.75
C GLU A 886 16.30 -15.57 33.95
N VAL A 887 17.06 -15.25 32.90
CA VAL A 887 18.11 -14.22 32.96
C VAL A 887 17.48 -12.85 33.21
N TYR A 888 16.34 -12.53 32.60
CA TYR A 888 15.64 -11.26 32.88
C TYR A 888 15.14 -11.18 34.33
N LYS A 889 14.68 -12.29 34.92
CA LYS A 889 14.36 -12.33 36.35
C LYS A 889 15.58 -12.08 37.23
N GLN A 890 16.76 -12.60 36.87
CA GLN A 890 18.00 -12.30 37.58
C GLN A 890 18.40 -10.82 37.44
N VAL A 891 18.18 -10.22 36.27
CA VAL A 891 18.41 -8.78 36.06
C VAL A 891 17.46 -7.96 36.94
N ALA A 892 16.16 -8.26 36.95
CA ALA A 892 15.18 -7.61 37.81
C ALA A 892 15.50 -7.77 39.30
N ALA A 893 15.87 -8.98 39.74
CA ALA A 893 16.29 -9.26 41.11
C ALA A 893 17.53 -8.46 41.52
N TYR A 894 18.46 -8.23 40.59
CA TYR A 894 19.62 -7.38 40.85
C TYR A 894 19.23 -5.92 41.04
N TYR A 895 18.34 -5.36 40.21
CA TYR A 895 17.82 -4.01 40.41
C TYR A 895 17.17 -3.84 41.80
N LEU A 896 16.39 -4.83 42.25
CA LEU A 896 15.80 -4.84 43.59
C LEU A 896 16.84 -4.92 44.72
N SER A 897 18.02 -5.47 44.47
CA SER A 897 19.09 -5.57 45.47
C SER A 897 19.95 -4.31 45.62
N VAL A 898 19.82 -3.37 44.68
CA VAL A 898 20.56 -2.10 44.64
C VAL A 898 19.73 -0.95 45.23
N HIS A 899 18.41 -1.11 45.25
CA HIS A 899 17.48 -0.28 46.05
C HIS A 899 17.46 -0.72 47.50
#